data_AF-A0A370BRY6-F1
#
_entry.id   AF-A0A370BRY6-F1
#
_cell.length_a   1.000
_cell.length_b   1.000
_cell.length_c   1.000
_cell.angle_alpha   90.00
_cell.angle_beta   90.00
_cell.angle_gamma   90.00
#
_symmetry.space_group_name_H-M   'P 1'
#
loop_
_entity.id
_entity.type
_entity.pdbx_description
1 polymer ?
#
loop_
_entity_poly.entity_id
_entity_poly.type
_entity_poly.pdbx_seq_one_letter_code
_entity_poly.pdbx_strand_id
1 'polypeptide(L)'
;MHLCPKELDKLVISQLGFLAQRRLARGIRLNHAEAAALISSNLQELIRDGQYSVADLMSIGKSMLGRRHVLPSVVSTLYELQVEGTFTTGTYLVTVHNPISSDDGDLEKALYGSFLPIPPADAFPDPDPEDYEPEKTPGAILPVKNERIILNEGRKRIKLKVMSRGDRPIQVGSHYHFIETNPQLHFDRLRSYGYRLDIPAGTSVRFEPGDTKVVTLVEIGGHRVIRGGNCIASGKVDLARAEEIMARLQVQNFAHVPEPTADSALVPTPFSMDREAYARMFGPTTGDLVRLGLTNLWVRVEKDYTSYGDECTFGGGKTIRDGMGQSSEKSTQHALDTVITNALIIDWTGIFKADIGIKDGLIVGIGKAGNPDIMDGVTPGMTVGSSTDVIAGENKIVTAGGFDTHIHFICPQQVDEALASGITTFLGGGTGPSTGSNATTCTPGPVHMRQMLQACDRLPINVGITGKGNDCGGVSIEEQIYAGAAGLKLHEDWGSTPAAIDSCLDLCDKFDVQCMIHTDTLNESGFVEQTIEAFKNRTIHTYHTEGAGGGHAPDIISVVEHPNVLPSSTNPTRPFTLNTLDEHLDMLMVCHHLSKNIAEDVAFAESRIRAETIAAEDVLHDLGAISMMSSDSQAMGRCGEVILRTWNTAHKNKEQRGPLPEDEGTGADNFRVKRYVSKYTINPAIAQGMSHMIGSIEVGKIADLVLWTPSAFGVKPTQVVKSGMIAVSVMGDPNASIPTVQPVIMRPQFGALVPSTSITFVSQASLDAGIVQSYNLQKRVEAVKNCRNIGKADMKFNDIMPKMHVDPESYRVEADGMLCDAEPAGSLPLTQDYFVY
;
A
#
# COMPACT_ATOMS: atom_id res chain seq x y z
N MET A 1 -1.48 13.53 -38.49
CA MET A 1 -0.52 13.04 -37.49
C MET A 1 -0.58 11.53 -37.33
N HIS A 2 -1.76 10.88 -37.28
CA HIS A 2 -1.86 9.41 -37.10
C HIS A 2 -1.07 8.89 -35.90
N LEU A 3 -1.10 9.64 -34.78
CA LEU A 3 -0.38 9.29 -33.56
C LEU A 3 -0.93 7.98 -32.98
N CYS A 4 -0.05 7.01 -32.76
CA CYS A 4 -0.38 5.80 -32.03
C CYS A 4 -0.30 6.05 -30.50
N PRO A 5 -0.92 5.20 -29.66
CA PRO A 5 -1.02 5.45 -28.21
C PRO A 5 0.32 5.74 -27.52
N LYS A 6 1.40 5.03 -27.88
CA LYS A 6 2.73 5.29 -27.30
C LYS A 6 3.23 6.71 -27.60
N GLU A 7 2.91 7.27 -28.76
CA GLU A 7 3.32 8.64 -29.12
C GLU A 7 2.61 9.66 -28.24
N LEU A 8 1.35 9.41 -27.84
CA LEU A 8 0.65 10.25 -26.86
C LEU A 8 1.35 10.20 -25.49
N ASP A 9 1.76 9.01 -25.04
CA ASP A 9 2.53 8.85 -23.80
C ASP A 9 3.88 9.60 -23.85
N LYS A 10 4.60 9.53 -24.98
CA LYS A 10 5.85 10.30 -25.16
C LYS A 10 5.62 11.81 -25.15
N LEU A 11 4.49 12.28 -25.67
CA LEU A 11 4.12 13.71 -25.61
C LEU A 11 3.83 14.17 -24.18
N VAL A 12 3.18 13.33 -23.36
CA VAL A 12 2.93 13.63 -21.94
C VAL A 12 4.25 13.82 -21.17
N ILE A 13 5.20 12.89 -21.32
CA ILE A 13 6.48 13.04 -20.63
C ILE A 13 7.32 14.18 -21.19
N SER A 14 7.24 14.46 -22.49
CA SER A 14 7.90 15.63 -23.09
C SER A 14 7.36 16.94 -22.50
N GLN A 15 6.04 17.04 -22.29
CA GLN A 15 5.42 18.21 -21.66
C GLN A 15 5.91 18.39 -20.20
N LEU A 16 5.98 17.31 -19.42
CA LEU A 16 6.52 17.37 -18.06
C LEU A 16 8.03 17.67 -18.05
N GLY A 17 8.78 17.13 -19.01
CA GLY A 17 10.20 17.42 -19.20
C GLY A 17 10.43 18.91 -19.48
N PHE A 18 9.64 19.51 -20.36
CA PHE A 18 9.70 20.95 -20.64
C PHE A 18 9.29 21.81 -19.43
N LEU A 19 8.28 21.39 -18.66
CA LEU A 19 7.94 22.04 -17.39
C LEU A 19 9.11 21.99 -16.41
N ALA A 20 9.77 20.84 -16.27
CA ALA A 20 10.93 20.65 -15.43
C ALA A 20 12.12 21.51 -15.89
N GLN A 21 12.37 21.61 -17.20
CA GLN A 21 13.37 22.53 -17.77
C GLN A 21 13.09 23.99 -17.41
N ARG A 22 11.82 24.43 -17.48
CA ARG A 22 11.43 25.79 -17.04
C ARG A 22 11.59 26.03 -15.55
N ARG A 23 11.40 24.99 -14.71
CA ARG A 23 11.65 25.03 -13.26
C ARG A 23 13.14 25.13 -12.97
N LEU A 24 13.94 24.29 -13.61
CA LEU A 24 15.40 24.30 -13.52
C LEU A 24 16.00 25.64 -13.98
N ALA A 25 15.57 26.18 -15.12
CA ALA A 25 16.07 27.43 -15.68
C ALA A 25 15.84 28.67 -14.78
N ARG A 26 14.99 28.58 -13.76
CA ARG A 26 14.76 29.63 -12.75
C ARG A 26 15.25 29.27 -11.35
N GLY A 27 16.11 28.24 -11.22
CA GLY A 27 16.76 27.88 -9.96
C GLY A 27 15.98 26.93 -9.05
N ILE A 28 14.93 26.25 -9.54
CA ILE A 28 14.19 25.28 -8.71
C ILE A 28 14.91 23.92 -8.70
N ARG A 29 15.17 23.39 -7.50
CA ARG A 29 15.62 22.01 -7.30
C ARG A 29 14.49 21.05 -7.65
N LEU A 30 14.74 20.16 -8.61
CA LEU A 30 13.71 19.26 -9.15
C LEU A 30 13.44 18.07 -8.22
N ASN A 31 12.19 17.65 -8.13
CA ASN A 31 11.80 16.41 -7.46
C ASN A 31 11.99 15.18 -8.37
N HIS A 32 11.60 13.99 -7.90
CA HIS A 32 11.80 12.73 -8.62
C HIS A 32 11.13 12.73 -10.00
N ALA A 33 9.85 13.11 -10.06
CA ALA A 33 9.07 13.06 -11.29
C ALA A 33 9.59 14.07 -12.32
N GLU A 34 9.97 15.27 -11.87
CA GLU A 34 10.53 16.32 -12.71
C GLU A 34 11.91 15.94 -13.26
N ALA A 35 12.81 15.44 -12.41
CA ALA A 35 14.14 15.00 -12.82
C ALA A 35 14.04 13.83 -13.84
N ALA A 36 13.18 12.84 -13.55
CA ALA A 36 12.96 11.73 -14.45
C ALA A 36 12.39 12.17 -15.80
N ALA A 37 11.41 13.09 -15.81
CA ALA A 37 10.82 13.60 -17.04
C ALA A 37 11.80 14.45 -17.85
N LEU A 38 12.60 15.30 -17.21
CA LEU A 38 13.62 16.11 -17.87
C LEU A 38 14.66 15.23 -18.58
N ILE A 39 15.26 14.29 -17.84
CA ILE A 39 16.26 13.38 -18.40
C ILE A 39 15.63 12.58 -19.53
N SER A 40 14.42 12.03 -19.31
CA SER A 40 13.74 11.23 -20.33
C SER A 40 13.45 12.03 -21.60
N SER A 41 12.93 13.25 -21.48
CA SER A 41 12.61 14.13 -22.61
C SER A 41 13.86 14.49 -23.41
N ASN A 42 14.96 14.85 -22.74
CA ASN A 42 16.20 15.18 -23.43
C ASN A 42 16.81 13.97 -24.13
N LEU A 43 16.74 12.78 -23.53
CA LEU A 43 17.18 11.56 -24.21
C LEU A 43 16.34 11.30 -25.46
N GLN A 44 15.03 11.55 -25.45
CA GLN A 44 14.19 11.42 -26.66
C GLN A 44 14.63 12.39 -27.77
N GLU A 45 14.93 13.65 -27.43
CA GLU A 45 15.44 14.63 -28.40
C GLU A 45 16.80 14.21 -28.99
N LEU A 46 17.73 13.75 -28.15
CA LEU A 46 19.03 13.28 -28.60
C LEU A 46 18.94 11.99 -29.44
N ILE A 47 17.98 11.11 -29.15
CA ILE A 47 17.65 9.95 -30.00
C ILE A 47 17.15 10.45 -31.35
N ARG A 48 16.25 11.44 -31.36
CA ARG A 48 15.66 12.02 -32.57
C ARG A 48 16.69 12.67 -33.47
N ASP A 49 17.75 13.27 -32.92
CA ASP A 49 18.84 13.85 -33.70
C ASP A 49 19.69 12.80 -34.43
N GLY A 50 19.67 11.54 -33.98
CA GLY A 50 20.28 10.41 -34.68
C GLY A 50 21.82 10.41 -34.70
N GLN A 51 22.45 11.17 -33.80
CA GLN A 51 23.92 11.30 -33.72
C GLN A 51 24.56 10.37 -32.68
N TYR A 52 23.79 9.91 -31.70
CA TYR A 52 24.29 9.18 -30.54
C TYR A 52 23.84 7.72 -30.56
N SER A 53 24.72 6.81 -30.12
CA SER A 53 24.37 5.43 -29.86
C SER A 53 23.64 5.28 -28.52
N VAL A 54 23.07 4.10 -28.27
CA VAL A 54 22.51 3.75 -26.94
C VAL A 54 23.55 3.97 -25.83
N ALA A 55 24.79 3.51 -26.03
CA ALA A 55 25.86 3.60 -25.04
C ALA A 55 26.26 5.06 -24.73
N ASP A 56 26.25 5.94 -25.75
CA ASP A 56 26.51 7.36 -25.56
C ASP A 56 25.41 7.98 -24.69
N LEU A 57 24.15 7.68 -24.99
CA LEU A 57 22.99 8.21 -24.27
C LEU A 57 22.91 7.71 -22.82
N MET A 58 23.32 6.46 -22.56
CA MET A 58 23.48 5.94 -21.20
C MET A 58 24.46 6.77 -20.37
N SER A 59 25.50 7.32 -21.01
CA SER A 59 26.52 8.15 -20.36
C SER A 59 26.06 9.61 -20.25
N ILE A 60 25.48 10.16 -21.33
CA ILE A 60 24.96 11.54 -21.38
C ILE A 60 23.89 11.76 -20.30
N GLY A 61 22.96 10.81 -20.13
CA GLY A 61 21.90 10.91 -19.13
C GLY A 61 22.39 11.09 -17.69
N LYS A 62 23.60 10.59 -17.35
CA LYS A 62 24.21 10.75 -16.02
C LYS A 62 24.82 12.12 -15.77
N SER A 63 25.01 12.90 -16.84
CA SER A 63 25.68 14.20 -16.78
C SER A 63 24.73 15.37 -16.72
N MET A 64 23.43 15.19 -16.99
CA MET A 64 22.48 16.30 -17.10
C MET A 64 22.20 16.99 -15.76
N LEU A 65 22.00 16.22 -14.69
CA LEU A 65 21.62 16.74 -13.37
C LEU A 65 22.62 16.26 -12.31
N GLY A 66 22.90 17.14 -11.35
CA GLY A 66 23.74 16.88 -10.19
C GLY A 66 22.96 17.03 -8.89
N ARG A 67 23.56 16.69 -7.74
CA ARG A 67 22.93 16.78 -6.42
C ARG A 67 22.38 18.17 -6.10
N ARG A 68 23.02 19.23 -6.60
CA ARG A 68 22.58 20.63 -6.41
C ARG A 68 21.28 20.98 -7.16
N HIS A 69 20.98 20.24 -8.23
CA HIS A 69 19.86 20.51 -9.14
C HIS A 69 18.57 19.80 -8.77
N VAL A 70 18.61 18.88 -7.81
CA VAL A 70 17.49 18.04 -7.41
C VAL A 70 17.29 18.08 -5.90
N LEU A 71 16.10 17.74 -5.43
CA LEU A 71 15.85 17.51 -4.00
C LEU A 71 16.67 16.30 -3.51
N PRO A 72 17.11 16.25 -2.24
CA PRO A 72 17.99 15.18 -1.75
C PRO A 72 17.42 13.78 -1.92
N SER A 73 16.10 13.65 -1.76
CA SER A 73 15.34 12.40 -1.94
C SER A 73 15.50 11.78 -3.33
N VAL A 74 15.79 12.59 -4.37
CA VAL A 74 15.94 12.13 -5.76
C VAL A 74 17.14 11.19 -5.93
N VAL A 75 18.23 11.42 -5.20
CA VAL A 75 19.46 10.62 -5.32
C VAL A 75 19.22 9.14 -4.97
N SER A 76 18.37 8.89 -3.98
CA SER A 76 18.04 7.52 -3.54
C SER A 76 16.85 6.92 -4.28
N THR A 77 15.91 7.74 -4.75
CA THR A 77 14.68 7.27 -5.41
C THR A 77 14.84 7.08 -6.91
N LEU A 78 15.68 7.88 -7.58
CA LEU A 78 15.96 7.79 -9.02
C LEU A 78 17.32 7.12 -9.25
N TYR A 79 17.44 5.84 -8.90
CA TYR A 79 18.68 5.06 -9.11
C TYR A 79 18.77 4.42 -10.50
N GLU A 80 17.66 4.34 -11.23
CA GLU A 80 17.60 3.85 -12.61
C GLU A 80 16.50 4.59 -13.38
N LEU A 81 16.78 4.93 -14.63
CA LEU A 81 15.82 5.55 -15.54
C LEU A 81 15.89 4.87 -16.90
N GLN A 82 14.73 4.59 -17.48
CA GLN A 82 14.63 3.85 -18.73
C GLN A 82 13.74 4.60 -19.74
N VAL A 83 14.23 4.73 -20.97
CA VAL A 83 13.47 5.30 -22.09
C VAL A 83 13.64 4.45 -23.34
N GLU A 84 12.58 4.36 -24.14
CA GLU A 84 12.66 3.85 -25.51
C GLU A 84 12.32 4.96 -26.49
N GLY A 85 13.17 5.11 -27.52
CA GLY A 85 12.99 6.08 -28.59
C GLY A 85 13.34 5.48 -29.96
N THR A 86 12.93 6.15 -31.02
CA THR A 86 13.14 5.71 -32.40
C THR A 86 14.46 6.26 -32.94
N PHE A 87 15.51 5.45 -32.86
CA PHE A 87 16.78 5.71 -33.53
C PHE A 87 16.63 5.55 -35.05
N THR A 88 17.65 5.96 -35.80
CA THR A 88 17.73 5.77 -37.26
C THR A 88 17.64 4.30 -37.69
N THR A 89 17.94 3.37 -36.78
CA THR A 89 17.90 1.90 -37.00
C THR A 89 16.73 1.20 -36.30
N GLY A 90 15.76 1.94 -35.75
CA GLY A 90 14.58 1.39 -35.08
C GLY A 90 14.46 1.80 -33.61
N THR A 91 13.53 1.16 -32.89
CA THR A 91 13.30 1.45 -31.46
C THR A 91 14.28 0.68 -30.58
N TYR A 92 14.95 1.38 -29.67
CA TYR A 92 15.87 0.76 -28.70
C TYR A 92 15.67 1.35 -27.31
N LEU A 93 15.96 0.53 -26.29
CA LEU A 93 16.00 0.88 -24.89
C LEU A 93 17.32 1.55 -24.51
N VAL A 94 17.23 2.68 -23.80
CA VAL A 94 18.33 3.34 -23.11
C VAL A 94 18.06 3.27 -21.62
N THR A 95 19.01 2.72 -20.86
CA THR A 95 18.94 2.66 -19.39
C THR A 95 20.05 3.48 -18.76
N VAL A 96 19.69 4.51 -18.01
CA VAL A 96 20.63 5.36 -17.28
C VAL A 96 20.66 4.90 -15.82
N HIS A 97 21.76 4.26 -15.42
CA HIS A 97 21.98 3.86 -14.04
C HIS A 97 22.63 4.98 -13.23
N ASN A 98 22.07 5.28 -12.06
CA ASN A 98 22.42 6.39 -11.19
C ASN A 98 22.50 7.73 -11.96
N PRO A 99 21.38 8.24 -12.51
CA PRO A 99 21.37 9.48 -13.27
C PRO A 99 21.92 10.69 -12.51
N ILE A 100 21.80 10.71 -11.18
CA ILE A 100 22.39 11.73 -10.31
C ILE A 100 23.69 11.18 -9.73
N SER A 101 24.81 11.45 -10.39
CA SER A 101 26.12 10.83 -10.07
C SER A 101 27.24 11.82 -9.72
N SER A 102 26.95 13.12 -9.75
CA SER A 102 27.88 14.22 -9.46
C SER A 102 27.20 15.30 -8.62
N ASP A 103 27.98 16.20 -8.02
CA ASP A 103 27.44 17.40 -7.34
C ASP A 103 26.79 18.36 -8.30
N ASP A 104 27.47 18.57 -9.43
CA ASP A 104 27.08 19.52 -10.46
C ASP A 104 26.78 18.79 -11.77
N GLY A 105 25.84 19.33 -12.54
CA GLY A 105 25.36 18.78 -13.80
C GLY A 105 25.68 19.71 -14.97
N ASP A 106 25.72 19.15 -16.17
CA ASP A 106 25.83 19.90 -17.41
C ASP A 106 24.46 20.48 -17.79
N LEU A 107 24.20 21.70 -17.33
CA LEU A 107 22.92 22.37 -17.52
C LEU A 107 22.64 22.74 -18.99
N GLU A 108 23.67 22.84 -19.84
CA GLU A 108 23.49 23.00 -21.28
C GLU A 108 22.82 21.75 -21.86
N LYS A 109 23.27 20.55 -21.43
CA LYS A 109 22.60 19.29 -21.78
C LYS A 109 21.24 19.13 -21.12
N ALA A 110 21.07 19.59 -19.87
CA ALA A 110 19.78 19.53 -19.17
C ALA A 110 18.71 20.40 -19.83
N LEU A 111 19.12 21.51 -20.45
CA LEU A 111 18.24 22.45 -21.17
C LEU A 111 18.29 22.26 -22.69
N TYR A 112 18.87 21.16 -23.18
CA TYR A 112 18.96 20.86 -24.60
C TYR A 112 17.59 20.89 -25.28
N GLY A 113 17.52 21.50 -26.47
CA GLY A 113 16.30 21.64 -27.25
C GLY A 113 15.24 22.62 -26.69
N SER A 114 15.42 23.13 -25.47
CA SER A 114 14.41 23.98 -24.79
C SER A 114 14.46 25.45 -25.20
N PHE A 115 15.61 25.92 -25.70
CA PHE A 115 15.93 27.33 -25.95
C PHE A 115 15.80 28.25 -24.71
N LEU A 116 15.79 27.68 -23.51
CA LEU A 116 15.81 28.43 -22.25
C LEU A 116 17.23 28.89 -21.92
N PRO A 117 17.39 30.05 -21.24
CA PRO A 117 18.70 30.48 -20.76
C PRO A 117 19.22 29.54 -19.69
N ILE A 118 20.53 29.28 -19.71
CA ILE A 118 21.21 28.53 -18.64
C ILE A 118 21.23 29.41 -17.38
N PRO A 119 20.70 28.93 -16.23
CA PRO A 119 20.72 29.70 -14.99
C PRO A 119 22.16 29.88 -14.50
N PRO A 120 22.46 30.96 -13.76
CA PRO A 120 23.79 31.15 -13.18
C PRO A 120 24.05 30.09 -12.09
N ALA A 121 25.32 29.74 -11.89
CA ALA A 121 25.71 28.63 -10.99
C ALA A 121 25.34 28.86 -9.51
N ASP A 122 25.16 30.12 -9.10
CA ASP A 122 24.73 30.52 -7.76
C ASP A 122 23.21 30.39 -7.53
N ALA A 123 22.44 30.11 -8.59
CA ALA A 123 21.00 29.82 -8.48
C ALA A 123 20.71 28.53 -7.70
N PHE A 124 21.70 27.64 -7.57
CA PHE A 124 21.60 26.41 -6.80
C PHE A 124 22.65 26.41 -5.69
N PRO A 125 22.29 26.28 -4.41
CA PRO A 125 23.28 26.18 -3.34
C PRO A 125 24.07 24.87 -3.42
N ASP A 126 25.21 24.81 -2.74
CA ASP A 126 25.96 23.57 -2.57
C ASP A 126 25.14 22.54 -1.77
N PRO A 127 25.31 21.23 -2.03
CA PRO A 127 24.53 20.21 -1.34
C PRO A 127 25.03 20.05 0.09
N ASP A 128 24.12 20.04 1.06
CA ASP A 128 24.44 19.76 2.46
C ASP A 128 24.73 18.25 2.62
N PRO A 129 25.93 17.83 3.07
CA PRO A 129 26.23 16.42 3.31
C PRO A 129 25.26 15.73 4.26
N GLU A 130 24.68 16.46 5.22
CA GLU A 130 23.73 15.93 6.20
C GLU A 130 22.42 15.47 5.56
N ASP A 131 22.02 16.02 4.41
CA ASP A 131 20.80 15.63 3.70
C ASP A 131 20.87 14.21 3.12
N TYR A 132 22.09 13.66 2.96
CA TYR A 132 22.35 12.38 2.30
C TYR A 132 22.75 11.27 3.28
N GLU A 133 22.61 11.51 4.58
CA GLU A 133 22.77 10.48 5.59
C GLU A 133 21.82 9.30 5.31
N PRO A 134 22.29 8.03 5.41
CA PRO A 134 21.45 6.87 5.11
C PRO A 134 20.13 6.84 5.86
N GLU A 135 20.11 7.30 7.13
CA GLU A 135 18.90 7.36 7.95
C GLU A 135 17.87 8.40 7.44
N LYS A 136 18.32 9.46 6.76
CA LYS A 136 17.44 10.52 6.22
C LYS A 136 16.93 10.20 4.82
N THR A 137 17.34 9.09 4.22
CA THR A 137 16.80 8.65 2.94
C THR A 137 15.34 8.17 3.06
N PRO A 138 14.48 8.42 2.06
CA PRO A 138 13.12 7.91 2.05
C PRO A 138 13.10 6.39 2.03
N GLY A 139 12.37 5.77 2.96
CA GLY A 139 12.28 4.31 2.99
C GLY A 139 13.54 3.60 3.49
N ALA A 140 14.43 4.32 4.18
CA ALA A 140 15.66 3.78 4.74
C ALA A 140 15.41 2.49 5.54
N ILE A 141 16.30 1.51 5.39
CA ILE A 141 16.29 0.27 6.17
C ILE A 141 17.55 0.27 7.02
N LEU A 142 17.39 0.09 8.34
CA LEU A 142 18.50 -0.05 9.28
C LEU A 142 18.49 -1.47 9.85
N PRO A 143 19.34 -2.36 9.30
CA PRO A 143 19.50 -3.68 9.85
C PRO A 143 20.15 -3.66 11.24
N VAL A 144 19.84 -4.66 12.07
CA VAL A 144 20.51 -4.82 13.37
C VAL A 144 22.02 -5.00 13.15
N LYS A 145 22.82 -4.17 13.83
CA LYS A 145 24.28 -4.11 13.64
C LYS A 145 24.98 -5.39 14.12
N ASN A 146 26.04 -5.78 13.41
CA ASN A 146 26.97 -6.87 13.76
C ASN A 146 26.34 -8.25 13.93
N GLU A 147 25.15 -8.47 13.37
CA GLU A 147 24.47 -9.78 13.39
C GLU A 147 24.51 -10.41 12.00
N ARG A 148 24.75 -11.73 11.94
CA ARG A 148 24.71 -12.50 10.70
C ARG A 148 23.50 -13.41 10.72
N ILE A 149 22.85 -13.58 9.58
CA ILE A 149 21.72 -14.50 9.43
C ILE A 149 22.27 -15.89 9.11
N ILE A 150 21.98 -16.86 9.97
CA ILE A 150 22.32 -18.28 9.76
C ILE A 150 21.26 -18.90 8.86
N LEU A 151 21.69 -19.52 7.75
CA LEU A 151 20.79 -20.18 6.81
C LEU A 151 20.70 -21.68 7.09
N ASN A 152 19.53 -22.27 6.89
CA ASN A 152 19.26 -23.71 6.94
C ASN A 152 19.74 -24.35 8.26
N GLU A 153 19.50 -23.66 9.39
CA GLU A 153 19.97 -24.11 10.70
C GLU A 153 19.47 -25.52 11.04
N GLY A 154 20.28 -26.31 11.77
CA GLY A 154 19.92 -27.67 12.19
C GLY A 154 19.97 -28.75 11.11
N ARG A 155 20.19 -28.41 9.83
CA ARG A 155 20.28 -29.40 8.73
C ARG A 155 21.68 -29.99 8.54
N LYS A 156 21.74 -31.25 8.07
CA LYS A 156 23.01 -31.93 7.76
C LYS A 156 23.71 -31.29 6.56
N ARG A 157 25.03 -31.21 6.60
CA ARG A 157 25.86 -30.59 5.54
C ARG A 157 27.01 -31.47 5.11
N ILE A 158 27.32 -31.40 3.83
CA ILE A 158 28.46 -32.10 3.22
C ILE A 158 29.21 -31.16 2.28
N LYS A 159 30.50 -31.43 2.05
CA LYS A 159 31.26 -30.85 0.94
C LYS A 159 31.42 -31.89 -0.16
N LEU A 160 31.31 -31.43 -1.41
CA LEU A 160 31.58 -32.24 -2.60
C LEU A 160 32.43 -31.45 -3.58
N LYS A 161 33.42 -32.11 -4.17
CA LYS A 161 34.20 -31.56 -5.29
C LYS A 161 33.46 -31.86 -6.58
N VAL A 162 33.13 -30.81 -7.33
CA VAL A 162 32.33 -30.87 -8.55
C VAL A 162 33.15 -30.34 -9.71
N MET A 163 33.37 -31.17 -10.72
CA MET A 163 34.09 -30.82 -11.94
C MET A 163 33.12 -30.76 -13.14
N SER A 164 33.16 -29.68 -13.90
CA SER A 164 32.47 -29.60 -15.19
C SER A 164 33.33 -30.20 -16.29
N ARG A 165 32.82 -31.21 -16.99
CA ARG A 165 33.39 -31.70 -18.26
C ARG A 165 32.58 -31.26 -19.49
N GLY A 166 31.55 -30.44 -19.27
CA GLY A 166 30.77 -29.86 -20.34
C GLY A 166 31.60 -28.87 -21.15
N ASP A 167 31.21 -28.68 -22.41
CA ASP A 167 31.74 -27.68 -23.34
C ASP A 167 31.04 -26.31 -23.21
N ARG A 168 30.06 -26.21 -22.30
CA ARG A 168 29.25 -25.02 -22.03
C ARG A 168 29.16 -24.75 -20.53
N PRO A 169 28.92 -23.50 -20.12
CA PRO A 169 28.70 -23.16 -18.72
C PRO A 169 27.47 -23.85 -18.14
N ILE A 170 27.59 -24.30 -16.90
CA ILE A 170 26.50 -24.91 -16.12
C ILE A 170 26.29 -24.08 -14.86
N GLN A 171 25.06 -23.68 -14.57
CA GLN A 171 24.73 -22.88 -13.39
C GLN A 171 23.60 -23.56 -12.61
N VAL A 172 23.84 -23.80 -11.31
CA VAL A 172 22.95 -24.57 -10.44
C VAL A 172 22.38 -23.66 -9.36
N GLY A 173 21.06 -23.53 -9.32
CA GLY A 173 20.34 -22.73 -8.34
C GLY A 173 20.30 -23.34 -6.95
N SER A 174 20.12 -22.51 -5.93
CA SER A 174 20.11 -22.86 -4.49
C SER A 174 19.23 -24.07 -4.15
N HIS A 175 18.02 -24.12 -4.70
CA HIS A 175 17.01 -25.13 -4.37
C HIS A 175 16.93 -26.31 -5.34
N TYR A 176 17.83 -26.39 -6.31
CA TYR A 176 17.86 -27.51 -7.24
C TYR A 176 18.36 -28.79 -6.54
N HIS A 177 17.64 -29.90 -6.72
CA HIS A 177 18.05 -31.22 -6.22
C HIS A 177 19.40 -31.61 -6.80
N PHE A 178 20.45 -31.65 -5.99
CA PHE A 178 21.82 -31.65 -6.52
C PHE A 178 22.16 -32.92 -7.32
N ILE A 179 21.58 -34.05 -6.95
CA ILE A 179 21.68 -35.32 -7.68
C ILE A 179 21.12 -35.24 -9.12
N GLU A 180 20.14 -34.37 -9.36
CA GLU A 180 19.48 -34.19 -10.66
C GLU A 180 20.28 -33.28 -11.61
N THR A 181 21.41 -32.72 -11.17
CA THR A 181 22.14 -31.71 -11.96
C THR A 181 22.73 -32.28 -13.25
N ASN A 182 23.10 -31.40 -14.19
CA ASN A 182 23.54 -31.75 -15.54
C ASN A 182 24.47 -32.99 -15.58
N PRO A 183 24.24 -33.96 -16.50
CA PRO A 183 25.05 -35.19 -16.63
C PRO A 183 26.56 -34.96 -16.75
N GLN A 184 26.99 -33.80 -17.26
CA GLN A 184 28.40 -33.44 -17.48
C GLN A 184 29.11 -32.91 -16.22
N LEU A 185 28.41 -32.78 -15.09
CA LEU A 185 29.03 -32.51 -13.79
C LEU A 185 29.47 -33.83 -13.15
N HIS A 186 30.77 -33.95 -12.93
CA HIS A 186 31.43 -35.09 -12.30
C HIS A 186 31.58 -34.84 -10.79
N PHE A 187 30.89 -35.65 -10.00
CA PHE A 187 30.95 -35.66 -8.53
C PHE A 187 30.30 -36.93 -7.98
N ASP A 188 30.33 -37.11 -6.65
CA ASP A 188 29.64 -38.21 -5.99
C ASP A 188 28.13 -37.95 -5.88
N ARG A 189 27.39 -38.43 -6.88
CA ARG A 189 25.92 -38.27 -6.94
C ARG A 189 25.17 -38.92 -5.79
N LEU A 190 25.59 -40.11 -5.33
CA LEU A 190 24.92 -40.78 -4.22
C LEU A 190 25.05 -39.99 -2.93
N ARG A 191 26.22 -39.38 -2.68
CA ARG A 191 26.40 -38.49 -1.53
C ARG A 191 25.52 -37.24 -1.59
N SER A 192 25.18 -36.76 -2.79
CA SER A 192 24.29 -35.61 -2.97
C SER A 192 22.78 -35.94 -2.92
N TYR A 193 22.42 -37.22 -2.77
CA TYR A 193 21.01 -37.64 -2.74
C TYR A 193 20.30 -37.07 -1.51
N GLY A 194 19.24 -36.29 -1.75
CA GLY A 194 18.54 -35.57 -0.68
C GLY A 194 19.20 -34.25 -0.27
N TYR A 195 20.12 -33.72 -1.07
CA TYR A 195 20.82 -32.47 -0.79
C TYR A 195 20.61 -31.42 -1.90
N ARG A 196 20.76 -30.15 -1.51
CA ARG A 196 20.78 -28.96 -2.38
C ARG A 196 21.94 -28.04 -1.97
N LEU A 197 22.22 -26.98 -2.74
CA LEU A 197 23.30 -26.03 -2.39
C LEU A 197 22.98 -25.27 -1.09
N ASP A 198 23.98 -25.13 -0.21
CA ASP A 198 23.89 -24.32 1.02
C ASP A 198 24.35 -22.89 0.75
N ILE A 199 23.53 -22.15 -0.01
CA ILE A 199 23.75 -20.76 -0.44
C ILE A 199 22.44 -19.96 -0.24
N PRO A 200 22.46 -18.62 -0.27
CA PRO A 200 21.25 -17.81 -0.14
C PRO A 200 20.17 -18.21 -1.16
N ALA A 201 18.91 -18.23 -0.72
CA ALA A 201 17.78 -18.54 -1.57
C ALA A 201 17.77 -17.65 -2.83
N GLY A 202 17.35 -18.20 -3.97
CA GLY A 202 17.38 -17.49 -5.25
C GLY A 202 18.76 -17.34 -5.91
N THR A 203 19.88 -17.62 -5.23
CA THR A 203 21.24 -17.54 -5.84
C THR A 203 21.64 -18.85 -6.51
N SER A 204 22.83 -18.88 -7.14
CA SER A 204 23.34 -20.04 -7.86
C SER A 204 24.87 -20.13 -7.86
N VAL A 205 25.39 -21.33 -8.11
CA VAL A 205 26.82 -21.57 -8.37
C VAL A 205 27.01 -21.86 -9.85
N ARG A 206 27.93 -21.14 -10.48
CA ARG A 206 28.30 -21.30 -11.89
C ARG A 206 29.56 -22.13 -12.05
N PHE A 207 29.61 -22.99 -13.06
CA PHE A 207 30.74 -23.82 -13.44
C PHE A 207 31.02 -23.55 -14.93
N GLU A 208 32.18 -22.97 -15.24
CA GLU A 208 32.65 -22.85 -16.62
C GLU A 208 33.15 -24.21 -17.14
N PRO A 209 33.30 -24.38 -18.46
CA PRO A 209 33.91 -25.60 -19.04
C PRO A 209 35.27 -25.91 -18.41
N GLY A 210 35.43 -27.10 -17.83
CA GLY A 210 36.66 -27.52 -17.16
C GLY A 210 36.79 -27.08 -15.69
N ASP A 211 35.90 -26.22 -15.19
CA ASP A 211 35.96 -25.74 -13.81
C ASP A 211 35.84 -26.88 -12.81
N THR A 212 36.56 -26.76 -11.69
CA THR A 212 36.38 -27.61 -10.52
C THR A 212 36.18 -26.75 -9.28
N LYS A 213 35.06 -26.94 -8.59
CA LYS A 213 34.73 -26.20 -7.36
C LYS A 213 34.33 -27.15 -6.26
N VAL A 214 34.70 -26.82 -5.02
CA VAL A 214 34.16 -27.51 -3.84
C VAL A 214 32.92 -26.73 -3.39
N VAL A 215 31.78 -27.40 -3.36
CA VAL A 215 30.51 -26.81 -2.92
C VAL A 215 30.07 -27.42 -1.60
N THR A 216 29.43 -26.60 -0.77
CA THR A 216 28.72 -27.07 0.42
C THR A 216 27.27 -27.35 0.04
N LEU A 217 26.78 -28.53 0.40
CA LEU A 217 25.40 -28.92 0.24
C LEU A 217 24.73 -29.08 1.60
N VAL A 218 23.43 -28.82 1.65
CA VAL A 218 22.56 -28.99 2.82
C VAL A 218 21.41 -29.92 2.48
N GLU A 219 21.03 -30.75 3.44
CA GLU A 219 19.89 -31.69 3.31
C GLU A 219 18.58 -30.91 3.04
N ILE A 220 17.70 -31.45 2.21
CA ILE A 220 16.35 -30.89 2.01
C ILE A 220 15.50 -31.07 3.29
N GLY A 221 14.61 -30.12 3.55
CA GLY A 221 13.67 -30.17 4.67
C GLY A 221 12.37 -30.88 4.33
N GLY A 222 11.33 -30.65 5.13
CA GLY A 222 9.96 -31.07 4.88
C GLY A 222 9.81 -32.59 4.84
N HIS A 223 8.97 -33.08 3.92
CA HIS A 223 8.75 -34.52 3.72
C HIS A 223 9.95 -35.26 3.11
N ARG A 224 10.97 -34.53 2.65
CA ARG A 224 12.15 -35.04 1.96
C ARG A 224 11.78 -35.86 0.74
N VAL A 225 11.00 -35.27 -0.15
CA VAL A 225 10.57 -35.90 -1.41
C VAL A 225 11.18 -35.13 -2.59
N ILE A 226 11.92 -35.84 -3.43
CA ILE A 226 12.51 -35.29 -4.65
C ILE A 226 11.50 -35.44 -5.79
N ARG A 227 11.31 -34.38 -6.58
CA ARG A 227 10.49 -34.34 -7.80
C ARG A 227 11.17 -33.44 -8.83
N GLY A 228 10.75 -33.56 -10.10
CA GLY A 228 11.29 -32.76 -11.20
C GLY A 228 12.71 -33.15 -11.60
N GLY A 229 13.47 -32.18 -12.14
CA GLY A 229 14.84 -32.39 -12.59
C GLY A 229 14.92 -33.34 -13.78
N ASN A 230 15.80 -34.35 -13.69
CA ASN A 230 15.96 -35.40 -14.71
C ASN A 230 15.24 -36.70 -14.31
N CYS A 231 14.43 -36.67 -13.25
CA CYS A 231 13.73 -37.83 -12.71
C CYS A 231 14.66 -38.99 -12.29
N ILE A 232 15.92 -38.72 -11.97
CA ILE A 232 16.88 -39.75 -11.52
C ILE A 232 16.44 -40.34 -10.18
N ALA A 233 16.14 -39.48 -9.22
CA ALA A 233 15.97 -39.83 -7.82
C ALA A 233 14.58 -39.46 -7.27
N SER A 234 13.58 -39.29 -8.17
CA SER A 234 12.20 -38.95 -7.83
C SER A 234 11.60 -39.88 -6.77
N GLY A 235 10.88 -39.32 -5.81
CA GLY A 235 10.28 -40.00 -4.66
C GLY A 235 10.89 -39.60 -3.32
N LYS A 236 10.43 -40.27 -2.25
CA LYS A 236 10.96 -40.03 -0.89
C LYS A 236 12.44 -40.41 -0.81
N VAL A 237 13.21 -39.60 -0.08
CA VAL A 237 14.62 -39.86 0.20
C VAL A 237 14.74 -41.10 1.09
N ASP A 238 15.27 -42.18 0.52
CA ASP A 238 15.49 -43.46 1.19
C ASP A 238 16.79 -44.11 0.69
N LEU A 239 17.75 -44.32 1.60
CA LEU A 239 19.06 -44.89 1.27
C LEU A 239 18.97 -46.32 0.71
N ALA A 240 17.88 -47.05 0.97
CA ALA A 240 17.65 -48.36 0.36
C ALA A 240 17.53 -48.30 -1.18
N ARG A 241 17.27 -47.11 -1.74
CA ARG A 241 17.14 -46.89 -3.19
C ARG A 241 18.47 -46.62 -3.90
N ALA A 242 19.60 -46.71 -3.21
CA ALA A 242 20.90 -46.40 -3.79
C ALA A 242 21.23 -47.24 -5.03
N GLU A 243 20.95 -48.54 -5.02
CA GLU A 243 21.19 -49.44 -6.17
C GLU A 243 20.30 -49.07 -7.37
N GLU A 244 19.02 -48.81 -7.11
CA GLU A 244 18.05 -48.35 -8.12
C GLU A 244 18.51 -47.05 -8.79
N ILE A 245 18.92 -46.07 -7.99
CA ILE A 245 19.40 -44.77 -8.46
C ILE A 245 20.70 -44.93 -9.26
N MET A 246 21.63 -45.76 -8.81
CA MET A 246 22.86 -46.05 -9.55
C MET A 246 22.61 -46.67 -10.92
N ALA A 247 21.68 -47.63 -10.99
CA ALA A 247 21.28 -48.22 -12.27
C ALA A 247 20.72 -47.16 -13.22
N ARG A 248 19.87 -46.24 -12.73
CA ARG A 248 19.33 -45.12 -13.52
C ARG A 248 20.42 -44.16 -13.99
N LEU A 249 21.35 -43.78 -13.10
CA LEU A 249 22.48 -42.91 -13.44
C LEU A 249 23.32 -43.49 -14.57
N GLN A 250 23.59 -44.81 -14.54
CA GLN A 250 24.31 -45.51 -15.60
C GLN A 250 23.53 -45.54 -16.91
N VAL A 251 22.25 -45.96 -16.86
CA VAL A 251 21.39 -46.03 -18.05
C VAL A 251 21.26 -44.68 -18.74
N GLN A 252 21.19 -43.60 -17.97
CA GLN A 252 21.03 -42.24 -18.50
C GLN A 252 22.37 -41.50 -18.71
N ASN A 253 23.51 -42.17 -18.53
CA ASN A 253 24.86 -41.61 -18.72
C ASN A 253 25.16 -40.35 -17.88
N PHE A 254 24.73 -40.33 -16.63
CA PHE A 254 25.08 -39.28 -15.68
C PHE A 254 26.45 -39.54 -15.08
N ALA A 255 27.35 -38.55 -15.14
CA ALA A 255 28.67 -38.70 -14.54
C ALA A 255 28.57 -38.89 -13.03
N HIS A 256 29.18 -39.96 -12.53
CA HIS A 256 29.30 -40.28 -11.12
C HIS A 256 30.74 -40.66 -10.81
N VAL A 257 31.35 -39.97 -9.85
CA VAL A 257 32.71 -40.23 -9.37
C VAL A 257 32.64 -40.41 -7.86
N PRO A 258 32.75 -41.65 -7.33
CA PRO A 258 32.78 -41.88 -5.89
C PRO A 258 33.94 -41.10 -5.24
N GLU A 259 33.66 -40.40 -4.14
CA GLU A 259 34.71 -39.80 -3.31
C GLU A 259 35.04 -40.72 -2.12
N PRO A 260 36.32 -40.89 -1.74
CA PRO A 260 36.69 -41.72 -0.60
C PRO A 260 36.02 -41.26 0.70
N THR A 261 35.48 -42.19 1.48
CA THR A 261 34.79 -41.91 2.75
C THR A 261 35.66 -41.17 3.78
N ALA A 262 36.99 -41.26 3.67
CA ALA A 262 37.93 -40.56 4.55
C ALA A 262 37.90 -39.02 4.42
N ASP A 263 37.43 -38.50 3.28
CA ASP A 263 37.29 -37.05 3.02
C ASP A 263 35.90 -36.50 3.42
N SER A 264 35.09 -37.29 4.15
CA SER A 264 33.75 -36.91 4.60
C SER A 264 33.80 -35.90 5.76
N ALA A 265 34.18 -34.65 5.48
CA ALA A 265 33.99 -33.59 6.45
C ALA A 265 32.50 -33.21 6.49
N LEU A 266 31.78 -33.70 7.51
CA LEU A 266 30.57 -33.00 7.97
C LEU A 266 31.01 -31.56 8.26
N VAL A 267 30.33 -30.59 7.64
CA VAL A 267 30.62 -29.18 7.90
C VAL A 267 29.83 -28.80 9.16
N PRO A 268 30.48 -28.59 10.32
CA PRO A 268 29.75 -28.33 11.55
C PRO A 268 29.14 -26.93 11.57
N THR A 269 29.72 -26.00 10.80
CA THR A 269 29.31 -24.59 10.78
C THR A 269 28.31 -24.34 9.65
N PRO A 270 27.13 -23.79 9.95
CA PRO A 270 26.15 -23.43 8.93
C PRO A 270 26.62 -22.23 8.09
N PHE A 271 26.16 -22.14 6.84
CA PHE A 271 26.33 -20.93 6.05
C PHE A 271 25.64 -19.76 6.76
N SER A 272 26.30 -18.61 6.81
CA SER A 272 25.71 -17.37 7.30
C SER A 272 25.94 -16.25 6.32
N MET A 273 25.00 -15.31 6.26
CA MET A 273 25.10 -14.13 5.42
C MET A 273 25.03 -12.84 6.24
N ASP A 274 25.58 -11.77 5.67
CA ASP A 274 25.45 -10.44 6.23
C ASP A 274 23.97 -10.01 6.23
N ARG A 275 23.53 -9.35 7.31
CA ARG A 275 22.14 -8.96 7.48
C ARG A 275 21.71 -7.82 6.54
N GLU A 276 22.62 -6.93 6.15
CA GLU A 276 22.37 -5.94 5.08
C GLU A 276 22.20 -6.61 3.72
N ALA A 277 23.02 -7.63 3.44
CA ALA A 277 22.85 -8.43 2.22
C ALA A 277 21.51 -9.19 2.22
N TYR A 278 21.07 -9.68 3.39
CA TYR A 278 19.76 -10.33 3.55
C TYR A 278 18.64 -9.34 3.26
N ALA A 279 18.67 -8.17 3.91
CA ALA A 279 17.66 -7.13 3.74
C ALA A 279 17.55 -6.68 2.27
N ARG A 280 18.67 -6.52 1.55
CA ARG A 280 18.64 -6.19 0.11
C ARG A 280 17.98 -7.27 -0.75
N MET A 281 18.19 -8.55 -0.41
CA MET A 281 17.70 -9.66 -1.22
C MET A 281 16.24 -10.00 -0.95
N PHE A 282 15.82 -10.00 0.31
CA PHE A 282 14.53 -10.54 0.73
C PHE A 282 13.66 -9.50 1.46
N GLY A 283 14.13 -8.26 1.60
CA GLY A 283 13.53 -7.27 2.51
C GLY A 283 13.96 -7.48 3.97
N PRO A 284 13.61 -6.54 4.85
CA PRO A 284 13.99 -6.56 6.27
C PRO A 284 13.40 -7.75 7.02
N THR A 285 14.01 -8.10 8.14
CA THR A 285 13.57 -9.18 9.05
C THR A 285 13.53 -8.71 10.52
N THR A 286 13.03 -9.56 11.42
CA THR A 286 12.79 -9.32 12.85
C THR A 286 13.86 -8.48 13.53
N GLY A 287 13.52 -7.26 13.95
CA GLY A 287 14.41 -6.31 14.64
C GLY A 287 14.95 -5.19 13.75
N ASP A 288 14.93 -5.35 12.42
CA ASP A 288 15.30 -4.28 11.49
C ASP A 288 14.31 -3.13 11.57
N LEU A 289 14.80 -1.91 11.36
CA LEU A 289 13.97 -0.71 11.28
C LEU A 289 13.77 -0.30 9.82
N VAL A 290 12.57 0.19 9.51
CA VAL A 290 12.20 0.72 8.19
C VAL A 290 11.56 2.08 8.38
N ARG A 291 12.04 3.09 7.65
CA ARG A 291 11.44 4.42 7.61
C ARG A 291 10.24 4.43 6.69
N LEU A 292 9.17 5.12 7.06
CA LEU A 292 7.96 5.23 6.25
C LEU A 292 8.03 6.48 5.35
N GLY A 293 8.37 6.30 4.07
CA GLY A 293 8.55 7.41 3.13
C GLY A 293 9.59 8.42 3.63
N LEU A 294 9.28 9.72 3.50
CA LEU A 294 10.08 10.82 4.08
C LEU A 294 9.61 11.25 5.48
N THR A 295 8.72 10.50 6.12
CA THR A 295 8.27 10.85 7.48
C THR A 295 9.38 10.65 8.50
N ASN A 296 9.15 11.04 9.75
CA ASN A 296 10.02 10.73 10.89
C ASN A 296 9.62 9.39 11.55
N LEU A 297 8.72 8.61 10.95
CA LEU A 297 8.21 7.36 11.50
C LEU A 297 9.09 6.18 11.08
N TRP A 298 9.43 5.35 12.06
CA TRP A 298 10.25 4.17 11.94
C TRP A 298 9.51 2.96 12.49
N VAL A 299 9.39 1.91 11.70
CA VAL A 299 8.78 0.66 12.15
C VAL A 299 9.84 -0.41 12.36
N ARG A 300 9.71 -1.16 13.45
CA ARG A 300 10.50 -2.37 13.70
C ARG A 300 9.73 -3.59 13.24
N VAL A 301 10.40 -4.48 12.51
CA VAL A 301 9.83 -5.80 12.19
C VAL A 301 9.71 -6.61 13.49
N GLU A 302 8.49 -6.93 13.90
CA GLU A 302 8.19 -7.58 15.19
C GLU A 302 8.43 -9.10 15.13
N LYS A 303 8.21 -9.68 13.95
CA LYS A 303 8.32 -11.12 13.69
C LYS A 303 8.57 -11.37 12.21
N ASP A 304 9.25 -12.47 11.89
CA ASP A 304 9.35 -13.04 10.56
C ASP A 304 8.88 -14.50 10.60
N TYR A 305 8.03 -14.89 9.66
CA TYR A 305 7.54 -16.26 9.50
C TYR A 305 8.47 -17.15 8.69
N THR A 306 9.48 -16.58 8.02
CA THR A 306 10.40 -17.32 7.17
C THR A 306 11.21 -18.36 7.95
N SER A 307 11.77 -19.30 7.21
CA SER A 307 12.88 -20.15 7.67
C SER A 307 14.10 -19.76 6.85
N TYR A 308 15.09 -19.14 7.50
CA TYR A 308 16.21 -18.53 6.78
C TYR A 308 16.92 -19.53 5.86
N GLY A 309 17.02 -19.20 4.57
CA GLY A 309 17.57 -20.06 3.52
C GLY A 309 16.53 -20.81 2.68
N ASP A 310 15.25 -20.79 3.08
CA ASP A 310 14.10 -21.32 2.34
C ASP A 310 13.12 -20.20 1.90
N GLU A 311 13.62 -18.97 1.70
CA GLU A 311 12.81 -17.84 1.23
C GLU A 311 12.24 -18.11 -0.16
N CYS A 312 10.95 -17.81 -0.32
CA CYS A 312 10.24 -17.91 -1.58
C CYS A 312 10.68 -16.79 -2.52
N THR A 313 11.48 -17.10 -3.54
CA THR A 313 11.88 -16.13 -4.57
C THR A 313 11.60 -16.67 -5.97
N PHE A 314 11.04 -15.84 -6.83
CA PHE A 314 10.69 -16.18 -8.21
C PHE A 314 11.67 -15.57 -9.22
N GLY A 315 11.97 -16.33 -10.27
CA GLY A 315 12.83 -15.92 -11.39
C GLY A 315 13.74 -17.03 -11.92
N GLY A 316 14.50 -16.70 -12.97
CA GLY A 316 15.45 -17.63 -13.60
C GLY A 316 16.46 -18.20 -12.61
N GLY A 317 16.42 -19.52 -12.39
CA GLY A 317 17.32 -20.22 -11.48
C GLY A 317 17.03 -20.05 -9.98
N LYS A 318 15.92 -19.42 -9.59
CA LYS A 318 15.60 -19.13 -8.18
C LYS A 318 14.88 -20.28 -7.46
N THR A 319 14.20 -19.98 -6.34
CA THR A 319 13.58 -20.94 -5.43
C THR A 319 12.27 -21.53 -5.99
N ILE A 320 11.32 -20.70 -6.44
CA ILE A 320 10.01 -21.15 -6.92
C ILE A 320 10.14 -21.71 -8.35
N ARG A 321 10.38 -23.02 -8.43
CA ARG A 321 10.46 -23.82 -9.65
C ARG A 321 10.00 -25.25 -9.35
N ASP A 322 9.57 -25.98 -10.38
CA ASP A 322 9.03 -27.34 -10.26
C ASP A 322 9.91 -28.28 -9.42
N GLY A 323 9.30 -28.97 -8.47
CA GLY A 323 9.94 -29.89 -7.52
C GLY A 323 10.80 -29.21 -6.46
N MET A 324 10.95 -27.89 -6.51
CA MET A 324 11.77 -27.08 -5.61
C MET A 324 10.84 -26.28 -4.69
N GLY A 325 10.88 -24.94 -4.69
CA GLY A 325 9.92 -24.13 -3.94
C GLY A 325 8.48 -24.20 -4.49
N GLN A 326 8.30 -24.67 -5.73
CA GLN A 326 6.99 -25.04 -6.28
C GLN A 326 6.81 -26.55 -6.12
N SER A 327 5.73 -26.95 -5.45
CA SER A 327 5.35 -28.34 -5.25
C SER A 327 4.80 -28.96 -6.53
N SER A 328 5.30 -30.15 -6.88
CA SER A 328 4.81 -30.93 -8.03
C SER A 328 3.59 -31.77 -7.65
N GLU A 329 2.78 -32.16 -8.64
CA GLU A 329 1.61 -33.04 -8.46
C GLU A 329 0.55 -32.52 -7.46
N LYS A 330 0.41 -31.19 -7.33
CA LYS A 330 -0.66 -30.58 -6.52
C LYS A 330 -1.79 -30.07 -7.40
N SER A 331 -3.03 -30.43 -7.06
CA SER A 331 -4.21 -29.86 -7.70
C SER A 331 -4.47 -28.43 -7.20
N THR A 332 -5.33 -27.70 -7.91
CA THR A 332 -5.84 -26.39 -7.48
C THR A 332 -6.50 -26.44 -6.11
N GLN A 333 -6.99 -27.59 -5.63
CA GLN A 333 -7.53 -27.71 -4.28
C GLN A 333 -6.48 -27.52 -3.19
N HIS A 334 -5.21 -27.88 -3.46
CA HIS A 334 -4.12 -27.81 -2.50
C HIS A 334 -3.13 -26.68 -2.76
N ALA A 335 -3.09 -26.15 -3.97
CA ALA A 335 -2.27 -24.99 -4.33
C ALA A 335 -3.01 -23.67 -4.03
N LEU A 336 -2.22 -22.61 -3.84
CA LEU A 336 -2.68 -21.22 -3.86
C LEU A 336 -2.97 -20.78 -5.30
N ASP A 337 -3.84 -19.78 -5.46
CA ASP A 337 -4.03 -19.11 -6.77
C ASP A 337 -2.93 -18.08 -6.99
N THR A 338 -2.59 -17.31 -5.94
CA THR A 338 -1.50 -16.34 -5.95
C THR A 338 -0.77 -16.38 -4.62
N VAL A 339 0.55 -16.17 -4.63
CA VAL A 339 1.35 -15.91 -3.43
C VAL A 339 2.04 -14.55 -3.53
N ILE A 340 1.93 -13.73 -2.48
CA ILE A 340 2.77 -12.55 -2.30
C ILE A 340 3.96 -12.97 -1.44
N THR A 341 5.18 -12.93 -1.99
CA THR A 341 6.37 -13.44 -1.29
C THR A 341 7.06 -12.38 -0.45
N ASN A 342 7.57 -12.73 0.72
CA ASN A 342 8.45 -11.87 1.53
C ASN A 342 7.89 -10.44 1.80
N ALA A 343 6.60 -10.30 2.07
CA ALA A 343 5.96 -9.02 2.33
C ALA A 343 6.25 -8.50 3.74
N LEU A 344 6.72 -7.26 3.87
CA LEU A 344 6.64 -6.55 5.16
C LEU A 344 5.20 -6.05 5.35
N ILE A 345 4.43 -6.73 6.17
CA ILE A 345 3.05 -6.39 6.47
C ILE A 345 3.02 -5.28 7.52
N ILE A 346 2.28 -4.21 7.24
CA ILE A 346 1.87 -3.20 8.22
C ILE A 346 0.36 -3.24 8.31
N ASP A 347 -0.13 -3.70 9.46
CA ASP A 347 -1.55 -3.84 9.78
C ASP A 347 -1.78 -3.51 11.25
N TRP A 348 -3.01 -3.23 11.65
CA TRP A 348 -3.33 -2.99 13.06
C TRP A 348 -2.98 -4.20 13.94
N THR A 349 -3.05 -5.42 13.39
CA THR A 349 -2.69 -6.66 14.09
C THR A 349 -1.19 -6.80 14.36
N GLY A 350 -0.33 -6.10 13.62
CA GLY A 350 1.11 -6.30 13.74
C GLY A 350 1.93 -5.67 12.61
N ILE A 351 3.24 -5.55 12.85
CA ILE A 351 4.22 -5.19 11.83
C ILE A 351 5.21 -6.35 11.69
N PHE A 352 5.00 -7.20 10.69
CA PHE A 352 5.72 -8.46 10.59
C PHE A 352 5.98 -8.87 9.14
N LYS A 353 6.91 -9.80 8.96
CA LYS A 353 7.36 -10.31 7.66
C LYS A 353 6.73 -11.68 7.40
N ALA A 354 6.06 -11.85 6.27
CA ALA A 354 5.45 -13.12 5.88
C ALA A 354 5.22 -13.21 4.37
N ASP A 355 4.98 -14.43 3.88
CA ASP A 355 4.28 -14.66 2.62
C ASP A 355 2.76 -14.53 2.87
N ILE A 356 2.01 -14.10 1.84
CA ILE A 356 0.54 -14.03 1.86
C ILE A 356 0.00 -14.96 0.78
N GLY A 357 -0.80 -15.94 1.18
CA GLY A 357 -1.45 -16.90 0.28
C GLY A 357 -2.87 -16.47 -0.05
N ILE A 358 -3.19 -16.43 -1.34
CA ILE A 358 -4.48 -16.00 -1.86
C ILE A 358 -5.14 -17.16 -2.62
N LYS A 359 -6.45 -17.33 -2.41
CA LYS A 359 -7.27 -18.33 -3.10
C LYS A 359 -8.72 -17.88 -3.17
N ASP A 360 -9.35 -18.03 -4.33
CA ASP A 360 -10.74 -17.62 -4.59
C ASP A 360 -11.00 -16.15 -4.19
N GLY A 361 -9.98 -15.31 -4.36
CA GLY A 361 -9.98 -13.89 -3.98
C GLY A 361 -9.89 -13.58 -2.48
N LEU A 362 -9.72 -14.61 -1.64
CA LEU A 362 -9.56 -14.47 -0.18
C LEU A 362 -8.10 -14.67 0.25
N ILE A 363 -7.74 -14.04 1.36
CA ILE A 363 -6.51 -14.35 2.09
C ILE A 363 -6.73 -15.68 2.81
N VAL A 364 -6.03 -16.73 2.40
CA VAL A 364 -6.18 -18.09 2.99
C VAL A 364 -5.02 -18.50 3.88
N GLY A 365 -3.91 -17.77 3.85
CA GLY A 365 -2.79 -18.00 4.73
C GLY A 365 -1.85 -16.81 4.82
N ILE A 366 -1.30 -16.59 6.02
CA ILE A 366 -0.24 -15.63 6.29
C ILE A 366 0.83 -16.38 7.06
N GLY A 367 2.03 -16.48 6.50
CA GLY A 367 3.08 -17.28 7.11
C GLY A 367 4.20 -17.61 6.14
N LYS A 368 4.61 -18.88 6.07
CA LYS A 368 5.66 -19.35 5.17
C LYS A 368 5.05 -20.19 4.06
N ALA A 369 5.13 -19.71 2.83
CA ALA A 369 4.70 -20.44 1.64
C ALA A 369 5.80 -21.38 1.13
N GLY A 370 5.48 -22.17 0.11
CA GLY A 370 6.45 -22.91 -0.68
C GLY A 370 6.05 -24.37 -0.87
N ASN A 371 7.03 -25.27 -0.79
CA ASN A 371 6.83 -26.69 -1.03
C ASN A 371 7.11 -27.52 0.23
N PRO A 372 6.09 -28.12 0.88
CA PRO A 372 6.28 -28.92 2.09
C PRO A 372 7.10 -30.19 1.85
N ASP A 373 7.33 -30.58 0.59
CA ASP A 373 8.16 -31.74 0.28
C ASP A 373 9.66 -31.52 0.50
N ILE A 374 10.11 -30.26 0.48
CA ILE A 374 11.54 -29.93 0.55
C ILE A 374 11.89 -28.78 1.52
N MET A 375 10.88 -28.09 2.06
CA MET A 375 11.02 -26.97 3.00
C MET A 375 10.34 -27.30 4.32
N ASP A 376 11.00 -26.94 5.43
CA ASP A 376 10.39 -27.00 6.75
C ASP A 376 9.42 -25.83 6.95
N GLY A 377 8.45 -26.01 7.85
CA GLY A 377 7.60 -24.91 8.34
C GLY A 377 6.63 -24.32 7.32
N VAL A 378 6.40 -24.94 6.15
CA VAL A 378 5.39 -24.47 5.20
C VAL A 378 4.02 -24.50 5.88
N THR A 379 3.40 -23.33 6.00
CA THR A 379 2.09 -23.18 6.65
C THR A 379 1.06 -24.04 5.92
N PRO A 380 0.23 -24.82 6.63
CA PRO A 380 -0.85 -25.59 6.01
C PRO A 380 -1.74 -24.70 5.12
N GLY A 381 -1.99 -25.14 3.89
CA GLY A 381 -2.76 -24.37 2.90
C GLY A 381 -1.94 -23.35 2.09
N MET A 382 -0.66 -23.12 2.41
CA MET A 382 0.21 -22.18 1.69
C MET A 382 1.17 -22.87 0.71
N THR A 383 0.70 -23.94 0.06
CA THR A 383 1.52 -24.65 -0.93
C THR A 383 1.52 -23.89 -2.25
N VAL A 384 2.72 -23.61 -2.77
CA VAL A 384 2.90 -23.05 -4.12
C VAL A 384 2.91 -24.22 -5.10
N GLY A 385 2.00 -24.22 -6.07
CA GLY A 385 1.89 -25.28 -7.08
C GLY A 385 1.99 -24.73 -8.50
N SER A 386 1.77 -25.58 -9.51
CA SER A 386 1.83 -25.17 -10.92
C SER A 386 0.71 -24.23 -11.36
N SER A 387 -0.32 -24.05 -10.53
CA SER A 387 -1.44 -23.11 -10.76
C SER A 387 -1.34 -21.84 -9.93
N THR A 388 -0.21 -21.61 -9.24
CA THR A 388 0.01 -20.45 -8.37
C THR A 388 0.77 -19.36 -9.12
N ASP A 389 0.20 -18.16 -9.21
CA ASP A 389 0.90 -16.95 -9.65
C ASP A 389 1.73 -16.33 -8.51
N VAL A 390 2.69 -15.46 -8.84
CA VAL A 390 3.60 -14.86 -7.85
C VAL A 390 3.64 -13.34 -7.96
N ILE A 391 3.38 -12.66 -6.85
CA ILE A 391 3.66 -11.24 -6.66
C ILE A 391 4.88 -11.11 -5.74
N ALA A 392 5.93 -10.43 -6.19
CA ALA A 392 7.14 -10.23 -5.40
C ALA A 392 6.93 -9.11 -4.36
N GLY A 393 6.81 -9.49 -3.08
CA GLY A 393 6.69 -8.57 -1.95
C GLY A 393 8.03 -8.25 -1.28
N GLU A 394 9.14 -8.89 -1.67
CA GLU A 394 10.47 -8.51 -1.19
C GLU A 394 10.76 -7.02 -1.47
N ASN A 395 11.30 -6.34 -0.45
CA ASN A 395 11.51 -4.88 -0.47
C ASN A 395 10.22 -4.07 -0.73
N LYS A 396 9.05 -4.60 -0.37
CA LYS A 396 7.77 -3.90 -0.36
C LYS A 396 7.14 -3.96 1.02
N ILE A 397 6.40 -2.91 1.33
CA ILE A 397 5.43 -2.90 2.41
C ILE A 397 4.08 -3.31 1.83
N VAL A 398 3.31 -4.13 2.55
CA VAL A 398 1.94 -4.50 2.18
C VAL A 398 0.99 -4.05 3.28
N THR A 399 -0.05 -3.32 2.90
CA THR A 399 -1.15 -2.92 3.79
C THR A 399 -2.47 -3.47 3.27
N ALA A 400 -3.49 -3.51 4.12
CA ALA A 400 -4.86 -3.61 3.63
C ALA A 400 -5.16 -2.40 2.72
N GLY A 401 -6.06 -2.60 1.76
CA GLY A 401 -6.63 -1.49 1.01
C GLY A 401 -7.38 -0.54 1.92
N GLY A 402 -7.20 0.77 1.74
CA GLY A 402 -7.86 1.74 2.58
C GLY A 402 -9.38 1.79 2.32
N PHE A 403 -10.12 2.22 3.33
CA PHE A 403 -11.56 2.37 3.31
C PHE A 403 -11.92 3.82 3.64
N ASP A 404 -12.43 4.53 2.64
CA ASP A 404 -13.00 5.86 2.82
C ASP A 404 -14.51 5.77 3.04
N THR A 405 -14.94 6.16 4.24
CA THR A 405 -16.35 6.08 4.64
C THR A 405 -17.13 7.36 4.41
N HIS A 406 -16.51 8.47 3.99
CA HIS A 406 -17.20 9.74 3.80
C HIS A 406 -17.12 10.21 2.34
N ILE A 407 -17.66 9.39 1.42
CA ILE A 407 -17.65 9.68 -0.02
C ILE A 407 -18.93 10.38 -0.47
N HIS A 408 -18.77 11.55 -1.08
CA HIS A 408 -19.81 12.16 -1.89
C HIS A 408 -19.68 11.66 -3.32
N PHE A 409 -20.64 10.86 -3.78
CA PHE A 409 -20.68 10.34 -5.15
C PHE A 409 -21.06 11.44 -6.17
N ILE A 410 -20.17 12.42 -6.32
CA ILE A 410 -20.29 13.58 -7.20
C ILE A 410 -19.85 13.22 -8.62
N CYS A 411 -18.74 12.48 -8.77
CA CYS A 411 -18.28 12.03 -10.07
C CYS A 411 -17.54 10.66 -10.00
N PRO A 412 -17.58 9.85 -11.07
CA PRO A 412 -16.92 8.55 -11.09
C PRO A 412 -15.38 8.63 -11.12
N GLN A 413 -14.80 9.76 -11.53
CA GLN A 413 -13.35 9.96 -11.63
C GLN A 413 -12.65 9.83 -10.26
N GLN A 414 -13.37 10.05 -9.16
CA GLN A 414 -12.85 9.85 -7.81
C GLN A 414 -12.30 8.43 -7.59
N VAL A 415 -12.82 7.42 -8.30
CA VAL A 415 -12.33 6.04 -8.19
C VAL A 415 -10.89 5.90 -8.68
N ASP A 416 -10.53 6.59 -9.77
CA ASP A 416 -9.17 6.53 -10.31
C ASP A 416 -8.18 7.18 -9.33
N GLU A 417 -8.54 8.32 -8.74
CA GLU A 417 -7.74 9.01 -7.72
C GLU A 417 -7.59 8.17 -6.43
N ALA A 418 -8.68 7.56 -5.97
CA ALA A 418 -8.70 6.72 -4.78
C ALA A 418 -7.87 5.44 -4.96
N LEU A 419 -7.98 4.76 -6.10
CA LEU A 419 -7.14 3.59 -6.40
C LEU A 419 -5.69 3.98 -6.58
N ALA A 420 -5.40 5.14 -7.17
CA ALA A 420 -4.05 5.66 -7.29
C ALA A 420 -3.42 6.04 -5.94
N SER A 421 -4.23 6.24 -4.89
CA SER A 421 -3.76 6.48 -3.52
C SER A 421 -3.76 5.22 -2.64
N GLY A 422 -4.39 4.11 -3.06
CA GLY A 422 -4.46 2.85 -2.30
C GLY A 422 -5.78 2.61 -1.56
N ILE A 423 -6.81 3.42 -1.80
CA ILE A 423 -8.17 3.16 -1.31
C ILE A 423 -8.86 2.10 -2.19
N THR A 424 -9.53 1.15 -1.55
CA THR A 424 -10.18 -0.01 -2.22
C THR A 424 -11.66 -0.18 -1.87
N THR A 425 -12.18 0.65 -0.96
CA THR A 425 -13.57 0.63 -0.53
C THR A 425 -14.07 2.06 -0.36
N PHE A 426 -15.27 2.32 -0.90
CA PHE A 426 -16.04 3.53 -0.68
C PHE A 426 -17.32 3.23 0.10
N LEU A 427 -17.67 4.12 1.02
CA LEU A 427 -19.02 4.26 1.56
C LEU A 427 -19.41 5.73 1.53
N GLY A 428 -20.66 6.00 1.16
CA GLY A 428 -21.23 7.34 1.21
C GLY A 428 -22.45 7.44 0.31
N GLY A 429 -22.79 8.63 -0.17
CA GLY A 429 -24.03 8.83 -0.92
C GLY A 429 -23.92 9.94 -1.95
N GLY A 430 -24.85 9.94 -2.90
CA GLY A 430 -24.94 10.92 -3.98
C GLY A 430 -25.60 10.36 -5.24
N THR A 431 -25.86 11.25 -6.20
CA THR A 431 -26.49 10.93 -7.49
C THR A 431 -25.80 11.65 -8.65
N GLY A 432 -24.49 11.93 -8.54
CA GLY A 432 -23.77 12.85 -9.41
C GLY A 432 -23.76 14.28 -8.86
N PRO A 433 -23.37 15.30 -9.66
CA PRO A 433 -23.13 16.67 -9.19
C PRO A 433 -24.42 17.49 -8.99
N SER A 434 -25.36 16.95 -8.22
CA SER A 434 -26.57 17.66 -7.79
C SER A 434 -26.25 18.52 -6.56
N THR A 435 -26.99 19.61 -6.33
CA THR A 435 -26.83 20.43 -5.11
C THR A 435 -26.87 19.58 -3.83
N GLY A 436 -27.78 18.61 -3.76
CA GLY A 436 -27.88 17.72 -2.60
C GLY A 436 -26.68 16.80 -2.41
N SER A 437 -26.07 16.30 -3.48
CA SER A 437 -24.88 15.43 -3.41
C SER A 437 -23.58 16.20 -3.22
N ASN A 438 -23.53 17.43 -3.74
CA ASN A 438 -22.41 18.35 -3.50
C ASN A 438 -22.31 18.75 -2.01
N ALA A 439 -23.44 18.69 -1.29
CA ALA A 439 -23.50 19.03 0.13
C ALA A 439 -23.58 17.82 1.05
N THR A 440 -24.20 16.70 0.63
CA THR A 440 -24.54 15.61 1.55
C THR A 440 -24.29 14.22 0.95
N THR A 441 -23.80 13.29 1.77
CA THR A 441 -23.63 11.86 1.47
C THR A 441 -24.96 11.09 1.47
N CYS A 442 -25.91 11.53 0.64
CA CYS A 442 -27.25 10.97 0.56
C CYS A 442 -27.59 10.54 -0.88
N THR A 443 -28.03 9.29 -1.06
CA THR A 443 -28.70 8.81 -2.28
C THR A 443 -30.20 8.64 -1.98
N PRO A 444 -31.04 9.66 -2.25
CA PRO A 444 -32.42 9.67 -1.77
C PRO A 444 -33.35 8.77 -2.59
N GLY A 445 -34.07 7.89 -1.90
CA GLY A 445 -35.18 7.10 -2.43
C GLY A 445 -34.77 5.85 -3.25
N PRO A 446 -35.71 4.90 -3.47
CA PRO A 446 -35.40 3.60 -4.10
C PRO A 446 -34.89 3.68 -5.54
N VAL A 447 -35.40 4.63 -6.34
CA VAL A 447 -35.04 4.75 -7.76
C VAL A 447 -33.57 5.14 -7.92
N HIS A 448 -33.11 6.14 -7.20
CA HIS A 448 -31.72 6.58 -7.24
C HIS A 448 -30.79 5.55 -6.60
N MET A 449 -31.22 4.89 -5.51
CA MET A 449 -30.47 3.79 -4.91
C MET A 449 -30.16 2.70 -5.94
N ARG A 450 -31.19 2.20 -6.64
CA ARG A 450 -31.02 1.22 -7.72
C ARG A 450 -30.09 1.71 -8.82
N GLN A 451 -30.29 2.93 -9.31
CA GLN A 451 -29.51 3.49 -10.41
C GLN A 451 -28.03 3.64 -10.04
N MET A 452 -27.74 4.08 -8.82
CA MET A 452 -26.36 4.26 -8.35
C MET A 452 -25.68 2.90 -8.12
N LEU A 453 -26.38 1.91 -7.54
CA LEU A 453 -25.85 0.55 -7.43
C LEU A 453 -25.51 -0.04 -8.81
N GLN A 454 -26.35 0.20 -9.82
CA GLN A 454 -26.09 -0.21 -11.21
C GLN A 454 -24.94 0.57 -11.85
N ALA A 455 -24.83 1.87 -11.60
CA ALA A 455 -23.73 2.70 -12.11
C ALA A 455 -22.38 2.29 -11.51
N CYS A 456 -22.37 1.94 -10.22
CA CYS A 456 -21.18 1.53 -9.48
C CYS A 456 -20.78 0.06 -9.75
N ASP A 457 -21.61 -0.73 -10.41
CA ASP A 457 -21.40 -2.17 -10.62
C ASP A 457 -20.12 -2.50 -11.42
N ARG A 458 -19.61 -1.55 -12.21
CA ARG A 458 -18.36 -1.72 -12.98
C ARG A 458 -17.17 -0.98 -12.42
N LEU A 459 -17.33 -0.22 -11.34
CA LEU A 459 -16.22 0.48 -10.72
C LEU A 459 -15.33 -0.54 -9.99
N PRO A 460 -14.00 -0.55 -10.16
CA PRO A 460 -13.12 -1.56 -9.60
C PRO A 460 -12.78 -1.33 -8.11
N ILE A 461 -13.81 -1.05 -7.33
CA ILE A 461 -13.75 -0.72 -5.91
C ILE A 461 -14.96 -1.34 -5.19
N ASN A 462 -14.81 -1.68 -3.91
CA ASN A 462 -15.97 -2.05 -3.10
C ASN A 462 -16.82 -0.80 -2.84
N VAL A 463 -18.14 -0.94 -2.79
CA VAL A 463 -19.07 0.20 -2.63
C VAL A 463 -20.17 -0.14 -1.65
N GLY A 464 -20.41 0.73 -0.67
CA GLY A 464 -21.68 0.84 0.05
C GLY A 464 -22.32 2.20 -0.23
N ILE A 465 -23.64 2.25 -0.34
CA ILE A 465 -24.38 3.50 -0.61
C ILE A 465 -25.31 3.84 0.55
N THR A 466 -25.35 5.11 0.95
CA THR A 466 -26.12 5.58 2.10
C THR A 466 -27.36 6.35 1.67
N GLY A 467 -28.48 6.06 2.34
CA GLY A 467 -29.73 6.78 2.18
C GLY A 467 -29.76 8.07 3.00
N LYS A 468 -30.82 8.85 2.82
CA LYS A 468 -31.11 10.03 3.65
C LYS A 468 -31.89 9.60 4.89
N GLY A 469 -31.36 9.92 6.07
CA GLY A 469 -31.98 9.65 7.38
C GLY A 469 -32.81 10.80 7.95
N ASN A 470 -32.78 11.99 7.34
CA ASN A 470 -33.54 13.16 7.79
C ASN A 470 -35.04 13.04 7.45
N ASP A 471 -35.80 12.33 8.28
CA ASP A 471 -37.26 12.25 8.24
C ASP A 471 -37.78 12.02 9.67
N CYS A 472 -38.89 12.66 10.04
CA CYS A 472 -39.56 12.44 11.33
C CYS A 472 -40.59 11.30 11.27
N GLY A 473 -40.67 10.59 10.13
CA GLY A 473 -41.39 9.33 9.95
C GLY A 473 -40.46 8.22 9.43
N GLY A 474 -40.94 6.98 9.44
CA GLY A 474 -40.12 5.81 9.07
C GLY A 474 -40.25 5.31 7.63
N VAL A 475 -41.31 5.67 6.91
CA VAL A 475 -41.67 5.01 5.63
C VAL A 475 -40.60 5.20 4.55
N SER A 476 -40.19 6.44 4.28
CA SER A 476 -39.22 6.76 3.23
C SER A 476 -37.81 6.23 3.57
N ILE A 477 -37.43 6.25 4.85
CA ILE A 477 -36.16 5.70 5.31
C ILE A 477 -36.15 4.16 5.12
N GLU A 478 -37.22 3.48 5.53
CA GLU A 478 -37.36 2.02 5.38
C GLU A 478 -37.32 1.59 3.90
N GLU A 479 -37.99 2.33 3.01
CA GLU A 479 -37.93 2.08 1.56
C GLU A 479 -36.50 2.17 1.00
N GLN A 480 -35.69 3.12 1.47
CA GLN A 480 -34.29 3.27 1.06
C GLN A 480 -33.42 2.09 1.53
N ILE A 481 -33.63 1.63 2.77
CA ILE A 481 -32.93 0.45 3.33
C ILE A 481 -33.25 -0.80 2.50
N TYR A 482 -34.54 -1.06 2.23
CA TYR A 482 -34.96 -2.17 1.37
C TYR A 482 -34.42 -2.06 -0.05
N ALA A 483 -34.32 -0.84 -0.58
CA ALA A 483 -33.78 -0.60 -1.92
C ALA A 483 -32.27 -0.85 -2.04
N GLY A 484 -31.55 -1.03 -0.93
CA GLY A 484 -30.13 -1.39 -0.91
C GLY A 484 -29.22 -0.45 -0.13
N ALA A 485 -29.75 0.52 0.63
CA ALA A 485 -28.88 1.37 1.46
C ALA A 485 -28.09 0.52 2.49
N ALA A 486 -26.78 0.72 2.56
CA ALA A 486 -25.89 0.10 3.55
C ALA A 486 -25.82 0.88 4.88
N GLY A 487 -26.32 2.11 4.88
CA GLY A 487 -26.32 3.02 6.02
C GLY A 487 -27.18 4.25 5.72
N LEU A 488 -27.30 5.15 6.70
CA LEU A 488 -28.06 6.39 6.58
C LEU A 488 -27.20 7.60 6.99
N LYS A 489 -27.38 8.73 6.30
CA LYS A 489 -26.78 10.02 6.68
C LYS A 489 -27.87 10.95 7.22
N LEU A 490 -27.62 11.49 8.42
CA LEU A 490 -28.28 12.70 8.93
C LEU A 490 -27.39 13.91 8.61
N HIS A 491 -27.98 14.95 8.02
CA HIS A 491 -27.27 16.17 7.66
C HIS A 491 -28.06 17.43 8.02
N GLU A 492 -27.37 18.50 8.46
CA GLU A 492 -28.02 19.76 8.86
C GLU A 492 -28.74 20.45 7.69
N ASP A 493 -28.18 20.43 6.48
CA ASP A 493 -28.81 20.91 5.24
C ASP A 493 -30.18 20.26 4.94
N TRP A 494 -30.46 19.09 5.54
CA TRP A 494 -31.77 18.43 5.50
C TRP A 494 -32.52 18.46 6.84
N GLY A 495 -31.93 19.07 7.88
CA GLY A 495 -32.43 19.18 9.25
C GLY A 495 -31.98 18.04 10.16
N SER A 496 -30.84 18.17 10.84
CA SER A 496 -30.34 17.22 11.86
C SER A 496 -30.96 17.46 13.24
N THR A 497 -32.29 17.53 13.28
CA THR A 497 -33.04 17.83 14.51
C THR A 497 -33.14 16.61 15.43
N PRO A 498 -33.34 16.79 16.75
CA PRO A 498 -33.54 15.67 17.68
C PRO A 498 -34.61 14.64 17.24
N ALA A 499 -35.69 15.10 16.59
CA ALA A 499 -36.76 14.20 16.14
C ALA A 499 -36.35 13.33 14.93
N ALA A 500 -35.58 13.89 14.00
CA ALA A 500 -35.02 13.15 12.87
C ALA A 500 -33.92 12.18 13.34
N ILE A 501 -33.08 12.62 14.28
CA ILE A 501 -32.06 11.77 14.92
C ILE A 501 -32.71 10.53 15.54
N ASP A 502 -33.76 10.72 16.34
CA ASP A 502 -34.45 9.63 17.03
C ASP A 502 -35.08 8.63 16.05
N SER A 503 -35.80 9.15 15.04
CA SER A 503 -36.48 8.33 14.03
C SER A 503 -35.50 7.52 13.16
N CYS A 504 -34.38 8.14 12.79
CA CYS A 504 -33.32 7.48 12.01
C CYS A 504 -32.65 6.36 12.81
N LEU A 505 -32.31 6.62 14.08
CA LEU A 505 -31.66 5.63 14.94
C LEU A 505 -32.58 4.46 15.27
N ASP A 506 -33.89 4.66 15.43
CA ASP A 506 -34.87 3.57 15.59
C ASP A 506 -34.84 2.60 14.40
N LEU A 507 -34.72 3.12 13.17
CA LEU A 507 -34.61 2.28 11.98
C LEU A 507 -33.23 1.65 11.81
N CYS A 508 -32.16 2.35 12.20
CA CYS A 508 -30.83 1.75 12.25
C CYS A 508 -30.80 0.54 13.19
N ASP A 509 -31.41 0.66 14.38
CA ASP A 509 -31.55 -0.45 15.33
C ASP A 509 -32.41 -1.59 14.79
N LYS A 510 -33.51 -1.27 14.08
CA LYS A 510 -34.39 -2.27 13.44
C LYS A 510 -33.69 -3.07 12.34
N PHE A 511 -32.83 -2.42 11.54
CA PHE A 511 -32.28 -2.99 10.31
C PHE A 511 -30.78 -3.31 10.34
N ASP A 512 -30.11 -3.07 11.47
CA ASP A 512 -28.68 -3.30 11.68
C ASP A 512 -27.78 -2.58 10.65
N VAL A 513 -28.11 -1.32 10.37
CA VAL A 513 -27.29 -0.43 9.52
C VAL A 513 -26.69 0.71 10.35
N GLN A 514 -25.60 1.31 9.91
CA GLN A 514 -25.00 2.44 10.63
C GLN A 514 -25.70 3.77 10.30
N CYS A 515 -25.78 4.65 11.29
CA CYS A 515 -26.13 6.05 11.11
C CYS A 515 -24.87 6.90 11.16
N MET A 516 -24.60 7.68 10.12
CA MET A 516 -23.61 8.75 10.15
C MET A 516 -24.31 10.09 10.30
N ILE A 517 -23.70 11.02 11.03
CA ILE A 517 -24.31 12.32 11.31
C ILE A 517 -23.33 13.47 11.07
N HIS A 518 -23.87 14.51 10.45
CA HIS A 518 -23.41 15.89 10.48
C HIS A 518 -24.44 16.66 11.30
N THR A 519 -24.02 17.21 12.45
CA THR A 519 -24.92 17.78 13.46
C THR A 519 -25.32 19.22 13.16
N ASP A 520 -26.22 19.79 13.96
CA ASP A 520 -26.79 21.13 13.75
C ASP A 520 -25.77 22.22 14.12
N THR A 521 -24.99 22.72 13.15
CA THR A 521 -23.96 23.75 13.39
C THR A 521 -24.56 25.02 13.98
N LEU A 522 -25.76 25.36 13.53
CA LEU A 522 -26.48 26.57 13.92
C LEU A 522 -27.00 26.52 15.36
N ASN A 523 -27.01 25.35 15.98
CA ASN A 523 -27.67 25.10 17.26
C ASN A 523 -29.16 25.48 17.22
N GLU A 524 -29.81 25.32 16.05
CA GLU A 524 -31.19 25.79 15.82
C GLU A 524 -32.18 25.02 16.71
N SER A 525 -32.01 23.71 16.81
CA SER A 525 -32.88 22.83 17.61
C SER A 525 -32.34 22.57 19.02
N GLY A 526 -31.13 23.01 19.32
CA GLY A 526 -30.43 22.79 20.58
C GLY A 526 -28.91 22.78 20.41
N PHE A 527 -28.18 22.79 21.51
CA PHE A 527 -26.73 22.63 21.55
C PHE A 527 -26.34 21.15 21.48
N VAL A 528 -25.03 20.87 21.51
CA VAL A 528 -24.48 19.52 21.37
C VAL A 528 -25.07 18.54 22.39
N GLU A 529 -25.38 18.98 23.61
CA GLU A 529 -25.94 18.13 24.67
C GLU A 529 -27.33 17.61 24.30
N GLN A 530 -28.17 18.42 23.65
CA GLN A 530 -29.50 17.97 23.22
C GLN A 530 -29.42 16.95 22.08
N THR A 531 -28.45 17.12 21.18
CA THR A 531 -28.16 16.12 20.14
C THR A 531 -27.65 14.81 20.75
N ILE A 532 -26.76 14.88 21.74
CA ILE A 532 -26.27 13.71 22.49
C ILE A 532 -27.43 13.01 23.23
N GLU A 533 -28.30 13.75 23.89
CA GLU A 533 -29.51 13.21 24.52
C GLU A 533 -30.42 12.49 23.51
N ALA A 534 -30.58 13.05 22.30
CA ALA A 534 -31.35 12.43 21.22
C ALA A 534 -30.74 11.12 20.71
N PHE A 535 -29.43 10.92 20.84
CA PHE A 535 -28.82 9.62 20.54
C PHE A 535 -29.34 8.50 21.45
N LYS A 536 -29.75 8.82 22.69
CA LYS A 536 -30.24 7.85 23.69
C LYS A 536 -29.26 6.68 23.89
N ASN A 537 -27.95 6.97 23.89
CA ASN A 537 -26.85 6.00 23.97
C ASN A 537 -26.81 4.95 22.83
N ARG A 538 -27.56 5.14 21.73
CA ARG A 538 -27.47 4.27 20.55
C ARG A 538 -26.20 4.58 19.75
N THR A 539 -25.64 3.57 19.10
CA THR A 539 -24.43 3.71 18.29
C THR A 539 -24.63 4.72 17.17
N ILE A 540 -23.68 5.64 17.02
CA ILE A 540 -23.70 6.61 15.93
C ILE A 540 -22.29 6.98 15.49
N HIS A 541 -22.11 7.19 14.20
CA HIS A 541 -20.85 7.66 13.61
C HIS A 541 -20.92 9.17 13.40
N THR A 542 -20.15 9.96 14.16
CA THR A 542 -20.02 11.40 13.94
C THR A 542 -18.96 11.65 12.87
N TYR A 543 -19.38 12.22 11.74
CA TYR A 543 -18.44 12.71 10.73
C TYR A 543 -17.76 14.00 11.17
N HIS A 544 -16.58 14.27 10.57
CA HIS A 544 -15.76 15.48 10.77
C HIS A 544 -15.90 16.08 12.17
N THR A 545 -15.60 15.24 13.17
CA THR A 545 -15.96 15.45 14.58
C THR A 545 -15.39 16.75 15.16
N GLU A 546 -14.30 17.26 14.59
CA GLU A 546 -13.74 18.56 14.97
C GLU A 546 -14.66 19.75 14.67
N GLY A 547 -15.47 19.66 13.61
CA GLY A 547 -16.54 20.62 13.31
C GLY A 547 -16.27 21.61 12.17
N ALA A 548 -15.08 21.72 11.60
CA ALA A 548 -14.86 22.56 10.40
C ALA A 548 -15.67 22.04 9.19
N GLY A 549 -15.71 20.72 9.02
CA GLY A 549 -16.61 20.04 8.07
C GLY A 549 -18.09 20.11 8.44
N GLY A 550 -18.41 20.55 9.67
CA GLY A 550 -19.74 20.90 10.15
C GLY A 550 -20.19 20.15 11.39
N GLY A 551 -21.08 20.79 12.14
CA GLY A 551 -21.58 20.34 13.43
C GLY A 551 -21.58 21.46 14.48
N HIS A 552 -22.30 21.23 15.59
CA HIS A 552 -22.52 22.21 16.68
C HIS A 552 -21.30 23.11 16.94
N ALA A 553 -21.47 24.41 16.71
CA ALA A 553 -20.42 25.39 16.94
C ALA A 553 -20.47 25.92 18.39
N PRO A 554 -19.35 25.96 19.12
CA PRO A 554 -18.00 25.55 18.71
C PRO A 554 -17.59 24.13 19.16
N ASP A 555 -18.47 23.39 19.83
CA ASP A 555 -18.11 22.32 20.78
C ASP A 555 -18.49 20.90 20.35
N ILE A 556 -18.84 20.67 19.08
CA ILE A 556 -19.11 19.32 18.54
C ILE A 556 -17.99 18.32 18.81
N ILE A 557 -16.74 18.77 18.89
CA ILE A 557 -15.57 17.92 19.18
C ILE A 557 -15.67 17.20 20.53
N SER A 558 -16.51 17.69 21.45
CA SER A 558 -16.75 17.07 22.76
C SER A 558 -17.31 15.65 22.66
N VAL A 559 -18.00 15.29 21.57
CA VAL A 559 -18.67 13.98 21.42
C VAL A 559 -17.74 12.78 21.49
N VAL A 560 -16.41 12.99 21.36
CA VAL A 560 -15.39 11.94 21.52
C VAL A 560 -15.39 11.31 22.93
N GLU A 561 -15.99 11.98 23.93
CA GLU A 561 -16.10 11.49 25.30
C GLU A 561 -17.16 10.40 25.50
N HIS A 562 -18.03 10.18 24.51
CA HIS A 562 -19.16 9.26 24.66
C HIS A 562 -18.88 7.86 24.13
N PRO A 563 -19.32 6.80 24.85
CA PRO A 563 -19.04 5.41 24.51
C PRO A 563 -19.78 4.91 23.26
N ASN A 564 -20.92 5.50 22.93
CA ASN A 564 -21.74 5.12 21.78
C ASN A 564 -21.35 5.88 20.49
N VAL A 565 -20.41 6.81 20.57
CA VAL A 565 -19.97 7.61 19.42
C VAL A 565 -18.75 6.97 18.76
N LEU A 566 -18.77 6.87 17.44
CA LEU A 566 -17.68 6.41 16.60
C LEU A 566 -17.12 7.61 15.81
N PRO A 567 -16.17 8.38 16.36
CA PRO A 567 -15.76 9.65 15.77
C PRO A 567 -14.78 9.47 14.61
N SER A 568 -15.04 10.19 13.52
CA SER A 568 -14.11 10.34 12.40
C SER A 568 -13.80 11.80 12.08
N SER A 569 -12.67 11.98 11.42
CA SER A 569 -12.26 13.24 10.79
C SER A 569 -12.31 13.16 9.29
N THR A 570 -12.42 14.33 8.65
CA THR A 570 -12.20 14.51 7.22
C THR A 570 -10.82 15.12 6.99
N ASN A 571 -10.30 15.02 5.78
CA ASN A 571 -8.86 15.16 5.58
C ASN A 571 -8.30 16.57 5.33
N PRO A 572 -9.05 17.63 4.97
CA PRO A 572 -8.41 18.93 4.70
C PRO A 572 -7.84 19.63 5.92
N THR A 573 -8.42 19.41 7.11
CA THR A 573 -7.87 19.96 8.36
C THR A 573 -6.60 19.24 8.80
N ARG A 574 -6.22 18.14 8.13
CA ARG A 574 -5.23 17.18 8.62
C ARG A 574 -3.86 17.36 7.97
N PRO A 575 -2.80 17.51 8.78
CA PRO A 575 -2.81 18.12 10.10
C PRO A 575 -3.01 19.64 10.02
N PHE A 576 -3.03 20.31 11.18
CA PHE A 576 -3.05 21.77 11.24
C PHE A 576 -1.74 22.36 10.68
N THR A 577 -1.86 23.20 9.65
CA THR A 577 -0.74 23.88 8.96
C THR A 577 -1.02 25.38 8.81
N LEU A 578 0.00 26.13 8.40
CA LEU A 578 -0.10 27.60 8.23
C LEU A 578 -1.20 28.04 7.27
N ASN A 579 -1.54 27.24 6.26
CA ASN A 579 -2.57 27.60 5.26
C ASN A 579 -3.95 27.02 5.59
N THR A 580 -4.07 26.22 6.66
CA THR A 580 -5.31 25.47 6.93
C THR A 580 -6.51 26.42 7.13
N LEU A 581 -6.37 27.46 7.95
CA LEU A 581 -7.49 28.36 8.25
C LEU A 581 -7.96 29.17 7.02
N ASP A 582 -7.01 29.79 6.32
CA ASP A 582 -7.29 30.61 5.15
C ASP A 582 -7.97 29.80 4.04
N GLU A 583 -7.52 28.56 3.82
CA GLU A 583 -8.13 27.64 2.84
C GLU A 583 -9.58 27.27 3.21
N HIS A 584 -9.83 26.97 4.48
CA HIS A 584 -11.11 26.43 4.92
C HIS A 584 -12.22 27.47 4.93
N LEU A 585 -11.90 28.74 5.24
CA LEU A 585 -12.90 29.81 5.25
C LEU A 585 -13.54 29.95 3.86
N ASP A 586 -12.74 30.06 2.80
CA ASP A 586 -13.25 30.17 1.44
C ASP A 586 -13.92 28.88 0.95
N MET A 587 -13.37 27.71 1.30
CA MET A 587 -13.93 26.41 0.94
C MET A 587 -15.33 26.21 1.53
N LEU A 588 -15.52 26.55 2.80
CA LEU A 588 -16.80 26.44 3.50
C LEU A 588 -17.84 27.34 2.84
N MET A 589 -17.48 28.58 2.52
CA MET A 589 -18.40 29.52 1.86
C MET A 589 -18.89 28.99 0.52
N VAL A 590 -18.04 28.33 -0.27
CA VAL A 590 -18.43 27.72 -1.54
C VAL A 590 -19.32 26.49 -1.34
N CYS A 591 -18.94 25.57 -0.45
CA CYS A 591 -19.65 24.29 -0.30
C CYS A 591 -21.09 24.49 0.21
N HIS A 592 -21.28 25.40 1.17
CA HIS A 592 -22.60 25.69 1.74
C HIS A 592 -23.37 26.81 1.02
N HIS A 593 -22.89 27.25 -0.17
CA HIS A 593 -23.55 28.28 -0.97
C HIS A 593 -23.79 29.60 -0.20
N LEU A 594 -22.83 29.97 0.64
CA LEU A 594 -22.88 31.20 1.45
C LEU A 594 -22.44 32.42 0.65
N SER A 595 -22.87 33.60 1.08
CA SER A 595 -22.58 34.87 0.44
C SER A 595 -21.69 35.75 1.31
N LYS A 596 -20.54 36.17 0.76
CA LYS A 596 -19.67 37.21 1.37
C LYS A 596 -20.37 38.56 1.56
N ASN A 597 -21.53 38.75 0.95
CA ASN A 597 -22.33 39.97 1.08
C ASN A 597 -23.38 39.90 2.19
N ILE A 598 -23.50 38.77 2.89
CA ILE A 598 -24.42 38.57 4.02
C ILE A 598 -23.56 38.45 5.28
N ALA A 599 -23.77 39.34 6.26
CA ALA A 599 -22.94 39.40 7.45
C ALA A 599 -23.09 38.15 8.32
N GLU A 600 -24.31 37.61 8.37
CA GLU A 600 -24.66 36.39 9.09
C GLU A 600 -23.95 35.16 8.50
N ASP A 601 -23.82 35.08 7.17
CA ASP A 601 -23.10 34.01 6.48
C ASP A 601 -21.59 34.03 6.79
N VAL A 602 -21.00 35.22 6.87
CA VAL A 602 -19.58 35.40 7.24
C VAL A 602 -19.38 35.04 8.71
N ALA A 603 -20.24 35.52 9.61
CA ALA A 603 -20.17 35.19 11.02
C ALA A 603 -20.33 33.67 11.27
N PHE A 604 -21.22 33.02 10.51
CA PHE A 604 -21.37 31.56 10.52
C PHE A 604 -20.06 30.86 10.10
N ALA A 605 -19.46 31.28 8.99
CA ALA A 605 -18.19 30.70 8.52
C ALA A 605 -17.05 30.90 9.52
N GLU A 606 -16.93 32.10 10.11
CA GLU A 606 -15.92 32.43 11.13
C GLU A 606 -16.13 31.64 12.42
N SER A 607 -17.38 31.38 12.83
CA SER A 607 -17.66 30.55 14.01
C SER A 607 -17.30 29.06 13.80
N ARG A 608 -17.24 28.62 12.54
CA ARG A 608 -17.05 27.21 12.17
C ARG A 608 -15.60 26.84 11.92
N ILE A 609 -14.79 27.76 11.39
CA ILE A 609 -13.35 27.53 11.14
C ILE A 609 -12.54 28.07 12.31
N ARG A 610 -12.09 27.17 13.19
CA ARG A 610 -11.43 27.53 14.46
C ARG A 610 -10.05 26.88 14.54
N ALA A 611 -9.04 27.67 14.85
CA ALA A 611 -7.67 27.18 15.00
C ALA A 611 -7.54 26.19 16.15
N GLU A 612 -8.24 26.49 17.24
CA GLU A 612 -8.18 25.80 18.52
C GLU A 612 -8.72 24.36 18.40
N THR A 613 -9.88 24.17 17.75
CA THR A 613 -10.45 22.82 17.56
C THR A 613 -9.68 22.02 16.50
N ILE A 614 -9.19 22.67 15.43
CA ILE A 614 -8.33 22.02 14.43
C ILE A 614 -6.99 21.56 15.03
N ALA A 615 -6.39 22.35 15.91
CA ALA A 615 -5.20 21.99 16.68
C ALA A 615 -5.50 20.84 17.66
N ALA A 616 -6.62 20.92 18.38
CA ALA A 616 -7.05 19.85 19.27
C ALA A 616 -7.30 18.53 18.54
N GLU A 617 -7.82 18.58 17.32
CA GLU A 617 -8.02 17.40 16.47
C GLU A 617 -6.71 16.67 16.17
N ASP A 618 -5.58 17.37 16.00
CA ASP A 618 -4.26 16.72 15.87
C ASP A 618 -3.92 15.89 17.11
N VAL A 619 -4.14 16.47 18.29
CA VAL A 619 -3.86 15.83 19.58
C VAL A 619 -4.80 14.66 19.82
N LEU A 620 -6.11 14.82 19.57
CA LEU A 620 -7.12 13.78 19.79
C LEU A 620 -6.94 12.59 18.84
N HIS A 621 -6.43 12.81 17.62
CA HIS A 621 -5.99 11.71 16.76
C HIS A 621 -4.84 10.91 17.37
N ASP A 622 -3.83 11.59 17.89
CA ASP A 622 -2.63 10.94 18.44
C ASP A 622 -2.91 10.25 19.77
N LEU A 623 -3.85 10.79 20.58
CA LEU A 623 -4.37 10.15 21.79
C LEU A 623 -5.20 8.89 21.48
N GLY A 624 -5.78 8.79 20.28
CA GLY A 624 -6.74 7.74 19.94
C GLY A 624 -8.17 8.06 20.40
N ALA A 625 -8.49 9.34 20.61
CA ALA A 625 -9.85 9.79 20.88
C ALA A 625 -10.67 10.01 19.60
N ILE A 626 -10.03 10.25 18.45
CA ILE A 626 -10.68 10.17 17.14
C ILE A 626 -10.25 8.86 16.46
N SER A 627 -11.23 8.09 15.99
CA SER A 627 -11.03 6.69 15.64
C SER A 627 -10.83 6.42 14.16
N MET A 628 -11.24 7.35 13.29
CA MET A 628 -11.26 7.15 11.85
C MET A 628 -10.81 8.39 11.06
N MET A 629 -10.27 8.16 9.88
CA MET A 629 -9.94 9.17 8.87
C MET A 629 -10.77 8.90 7.61
N SER A 630 -11.29 9.94 6.99
CA SER A 630 -12.09 9.89 5.76
C SER A 630 -11.80 11.09 4.87
N SER A 631 -12.34 11.13 3.65
CA SER A 631 -12.08 12.28 2.76
C SER A 631 -13.03 13.44 2.99
N ASP A 632 -14.34 13.25 2.76
CA ASP A 632 -15.33 14.27 2.36
C ASP A 632 -15.25 14.66 0.87
N SER A 633 -15.09 13.66 0.00
CA SER A 633 -14.62 13.82 -1.38
C SER A 633 -15.34 14.90 -2.20
N GLN A 634 -14.64 15.97 -2.58
CA GLN A 634 -15.15 17.12 -3.33
C GLN A 634 -16.25 17.93 -2.62
N ALA A 635 -16.49 17.70 -1.33
CA ALA A 635 -17.46 18.41 -0.50
C ALA A 635 -16.81 18.84 0.82
N MET A 636 -15.68 19.55 0.73
CA MET A 636 -14.73 19.81 1.83
C MET A 636 -13.74 18.67 2.12
N GLY A 637 -13.30 17.96 1.07
CA GLY A 637 -12.41 16.81 1.22
C GLY A 637 -11.80 16.27 -0.06
N ARG A 638 -10.77 15.42 0.09
CA ARG A 638 -9.94 14.93 -1.03
C ARG A 638 -9.83 13.40 -1.03
N CYS A 639 -10.54 12.69 -1.92
CA CYS A 639 -10.54 11.21 -1.93
C CYS A 639 -9.15 10.57 -2.11
N GLY A 640 -8.24 11.23 -2.83
CA GLY A 640 -6.87 10.77 -3.04
C GLY A 640 -5.92 10.95 -1.85
N GLU A 641 -6.35 11.60 -0.75
CA GLU A 641 -5.43 12.02 0.32
C GLU A 641 -5.73 11.42 1.70
N VAL A 642 -6.69 10.50 1.84
CA VAL A 642 -7.02 9.88 3.15
C VAL A 642 -5.79 9.23 3.79
N ILE A 643 -5.07 8.40 3.03
CA ILE A 643 -3.86 7.72 3.52
C ILE A 643 -2.74 8.75 3.76
N LEU A 644 -2.51 9.66 2.80
CA LEU A 644 -1.48 10.70 2.88
C LEU A 644 -1.61 11.53 4.17
N ARG A 645 -2.82 12.04 4.41
CA ARG A 645 -3.13 12.95 5.52
C ARG A 645 -3.05 12.25 6.86
N THR A 646 -3.41 10.96 6.91
CA THR A 646 -3.19 10.11 8.09
C THR A 646 -1.71 10.11 8.50
N TRP A 647 -0.80 9.90 7.55
CA TRP A 647 0.64 9.83 7.83
C TRP A 647 1.27 11.20 8.07
N ASN A 648 0.75 12.27 7.44
CA ASN A 648 1.15 13.63 7.78
C ASN A 648 0.80 13.98 9.23
N THR A 649 -0.39 13.61 9.70
CA THR A 649 -0.80 13.84 11.10
C THR A 649 0.03 13.04 12.08
N ALA A 650 0.32 11.77 11.80
CA ALA A 650 1.21 10.96 12.65
C ALA A 650 2.63 11.53 12.72
N HIS A 651 3.15 12.01 11.58
CA HIS A 651 4.45 12.64 11.48
C HIS A 651 4.55 13.92 12.32
N LYS A 652 3.60 14.84 12.14
CA LYS A 652 3.55 16.12 12.85
C LYS A 652 3.44 15.89 14.36
N ASN A 653 2.55 14.99 14.79
CA ASN A 653 2.40 14.68 16.21
C ASN A 653 3.68 14.09 16.80
N LYS A 654 4.39 13.22 16.08
CA LYS A 654 5.71 12.75 16.53
C LYS A 654 6.71 13.89 16.67
N GLU A 655 6.74 14.82 15.72
CA GLU A 655 7.67 15.95 15.73
C GLU A 655 7.43 16.88 16.91
N GLN A 656 6.16 17.22 17.18
CA GLN A 656 5.81 18.18 18.24
C GLN A 656 5.71 17.55 19.63
N ARG A 657 5.30 16.28 19.73
CA ARG A 657 4.96 15.62 21.00
C ARG A 657 5.93 14.49 21.38
N GLY A 658 6.83 14.11 20.48
CA GLY A 658 7.75 12.98 20.70
C GLY A 658 7.09 11.61 20.49
N PRO A 659 7.75 10.52 20.93
CA PRO A 659 7.16 9.17 20.88
C PRO A 659 5.91 9.08 21.76
N LEU A 660 4.98 8.20 21.40
CA LEU A 660 3.89 7.83 22.31
C LEU A 660 4.43 7.11 23.55
N PRO A 661 3.73 7.13 24.69
CA PRO A 661 4.15 6.40 25.89
C PRO A 661 4.44 4.91 25.62
N GLU A 662 3.67 4.27 24.73
CA GLU A 662 3.84 2.86 24.36
C GLU A 662 5.05 2.61 23.45
N ASP A 663 5.54 3.65 22.76
CA ASP A 663 6.71 3.60 21.86
C ASP A 663 7.99 4.11 22.54
N GLU A 664 7.89 4.74 23.72
CA GLU A 664 9.02 5.33 24.43
C GLU A 664 10.09 4.29 24.78
N GLY A 665 11.35 4.61 24.50
CA GLY A 665 12.49 3.71 24.73
C GLY A 665 12.58 2.52 23.78
N THR A 666 11.58 2.29 22.91
CA THR A 666 11.63 1.19 21.95
C THR A 666 12.56 1.48 20.77
N GLY A 667 12.73 2.76 20.39
CA GLY A 667 13.46 3.16 19.18
C GLY A 667 12.67 2.93 17.87
N ALA A 668 11.36 2.71 17.96
CA ALA A 668 10.44 2.59 16.83
C ALA A 668 9.10 3.27 17.19
N ASP A 669 8.20 3.37 16.22
CA ASP A 669 6.88 4.02 16.32
C ASP A 669 5.75 3.01 16.04
N ASN A 670 5.97 1.73 16.37
CA ASN A 670 5.06 0.65 15.98
C ASN A 670 3.65 0.88 16.54
N PHE A 671 3.51 1.34 17.78
CA PHE A 671 2.22 1.57 18.39
C PHE A 671 1.50 2.74 17.72
N ARG A 672 2.18 3.88 17.49
CA ARG A 672 1.64 5.00 16.70
C ARG A 672 1.23 4.54 15.30
N VAL A 673 2.07 3.78 14.60
CA VAL A 673 1.76 3.28 13.25
C VAL A 673 0.53 2.37 13.24
N LYS A 674 0.39 1.46 14.22
CA LYS A 674 -0.81 0.63 14.38
C LYS A 674 -2.05 1.46 14.71
N ARG A 675 -1.93 2.47 15.56
CA ARG A 675 -3.01 3.43 15.87
C ARG A 675 -3.49 4.13 14.61
N TYR A 676 -2.59 4.65 13.78
CA TYR A 676 -2.94 5.43 12.61
C TYR A 676 -3.39 4.60 11.40
N VAL A 677 -2.77 3.44 11.14
CA VAL A 677 -3.23 2.54 10.05
C VAL A 677 -4.66 2.06 10.32
N SER A 678 -5.03 1.85 11.60
CA SER A 678 -6.38 1.45 11.99
C SER A 678 -7.45 2.46 11.57
N LYS A 679 -7.11 3.76 11.51
CA LYS A 679 -8.04 4.86 11.24
C LYS A 679 -8.63 4.84 9.84
N TYR A 680 -7.93 4.28 8.86
CA TYR A 680 -8.41 4.19 7.47
C TYR A 680 -8.58 2.75 6.98
N THR A 681 -8.41 1.75 7.85
CA THR A 681 -8.54 0.33 7.49
C THR A 681 -9.62 -0.36 8.33
N ILE A 682 -9.28 -0.82 9.53
CA ILE A 682 -10.16 -1.68 10.33
C ILE A 682 -11.27 -0.90 11.04
N ASN A 683 -11.00 0.32 11.53
CA ASN A 683 -12.01 1.08 12.28
C ASN A 683 -13.18 1.51 11.38
N PRO A 684 -12.94 2.04 10.17
CA PRO A 684 -14.03 2.25 9.20
C PRO A 684 -14.80 0.96 8.91
N ALA A 685 -14.11 -0.17 8.76
CA ALA A 685 -14.77 -1.45 8.50
C ALA A 685 -15.62 -1.95 9.67
N ILE A 686 -15.18 -1.77 10.92
CA ILE A 686 -15.96 -2.11 12.13
C ILE A 686 -17.17 -1.19 12.23
N ALA A 687 -16.97 0.12 12.13
CA ALA A 687 -18.03 1.12 12.27
C ALA A 687 -19.19 0.88 11.27
N GLN A 688 -18.88 0.36 10.08
CA GLN A 688 -19.85 0.17 9.00
C GLN A 688 -20.33 -1.28 8.84
N GLY A 689 -19.97 -2.17 9.77
CA GLY A 689 -20.41 -3.58 9.70
C GLY A 689 -19.80 -4.39 8.55
N MET A 690 -18.66 -3.95 8.02
CA MET A 690 -17.95 -4.55 6.87
C MET A 690 -16.66 -5.29 7.27
N SER A 691 -16.26 -5.23 8.54
CA SER A 691 -15.01 -5.80 9.07
C SER A 691 -14.87 -7.32 8.93
N HIS A 692 -15.96 -8.02 8.65
CA HIS A 692 -15.93 -9.46 8.38
C HIS A 692 -15.38 -9.81 6.99
N MET A 693 -15.33 -8.85 6.06
CA MET A 693 -14.83 -9.05 4.70
C MET A 693 -13.55 -8.26 4.40
N ILE A 694 -13.41 -7.06 4.98
CA ILE A 694 -12.36 -6.09 4.61
C ILE A 694 -11.72 -5.43 5.85
N GLY A 695 -10.78 -4.52 5.61
CA GLY A 695 -10.23 -3.61 6.63
C GLY A 695 -8.96 -4.09 7.32
N SER A 696 -8.43 -5.27 7.01
CA SER A 696 -7.15 -5.75 7.54
C SER A 696 -6.60 -6.93 6.75
N ILE A 697 -5.30 -7.21 6.94
CA ILE A 697 -4.64 -8.39 6.37
C ILE A 697 -4.81 -9.57 7.35
N GLU A 698 -5.97 -10.22 7.28
CA GLU A 698 -6.31 -11.38 8.12
C GLU A 698 -6.88 -12.53 7.27
N VAL A 699 -6.62 -13.77 7.68
CA VAL A 699 -7.13 -14.96 6.98
C VAL A 699 -8.66 -14.97 7.01
N GLY A 700 -9.27 -15.26 5.86
CA GLY A 700 -10.72 -15.28 5.64
C GLY A 700 -11.28 -13.99 5.05
N LYS A 701 -10.54 -12.88 5.09
CA LYS A 701 -10.92 -11.62 4.45
C LYS A 701 -10.58 -11.62 2.95
N ILE A 702 -11.17 -10.70 2.21
CA ILE A 702 -10.84 -10.48 0.80
C ILE A 702 -9.39 -10.00 0.68
N ALA A 703 -8.69 -10.49 -0.33
CA ALA A 703 -7.34 -10.06 -0.68
C ALA A 703 -7.35 -8.70 -1.40
N ASP A 704 -7.81 -7.68 -0.67
CA ASP A 704 -7.72 -6.26 -1.02
C ASP A 704 -6.44 -5.68 -0.39
N LEU A 705 -5.37 -5.65 -1.18
CA LEU A 705 -4.01 -5.43 -0.68
C LEU A 705 -3.33 -4.33 -1.50
N VAL A 706 -2.50 -3.53 -0.83
CA VAL A 706 -1.75 -2.45 -1.48
C VAL A 706 -0.27 -2.65 -1.23
N LEU A 707 0.51 -2.62 -2.31
CA LEU A 707 1.95 -2.80 -2.26
C LEU A 707 2.65 -1.46 -2.42
N TRP A 708 3.57 -1.16 -1.53
CA TRP A 708 4.31 0.10 -1.47
C TRP A 708 5.81 -0.17 -1.56
N THR A 709 6.56 0.67 -2.27
CA THR A 709 7.97 0.82 -1.94
C THR A 709 8.07 1.56 -0.60
N PRO A 710 8.99 1.19 0.31
CA PRO A 710 9.19 1.93 1.55
C PRO A 710 9.39 3.43 1.34
N SER A 711 10.06 3.81 0.24
CA SER A 711 10.32 5.20 -0.13
C SER A 711 9.09 5.99 -0.56
N ALA A 712 8.00 5.36 -1.00
CA ALA A 712 6.77 6.03 -1.44
C ALA A 712 5.55 5.67 -0.55
N PHE A 713 5.80 5.04 0.59
CA PHE A 713 4.76 4.63 1.52
C PHE A 713 3.90 5.82 1.96
N GLY A 714 2.58 5.64 1.91
CA GLY A 714 1.61 6.66 2.29
C GLY A 714 1.30 7.68 1.19
N VAL A 715 1.94 7.60 0.01
CA VAL A 715 1.78 8.58 -1.07
C VAL A 715 1.33 7.93 -2.37
N LYS A 716 2.17 7.08 -2.96
CA LYS A 716 1.96 6.48 -4.28
C LYS A 716 2.28 4.98 -4.20
N PRO A 717 1.29 4.10 -4.13
CA PRO A 717 1.52 2.67 -4.12
C PRO A 717 2.02 2.18 -5.49
N THR A 718 2.67 1.03 -5.49
CA THR A 718 3.13 0.36 -6.71
C THR A 718 2.02 -0.45 -7.39
N GLN A 719 1.16 -1.08 -6.59
CA GLN A 719 0.09 -1.96 -7.04
C GLN A 719 -1.06 -1.93 -6.04
N VAL A 720 -2.29 -2.03 -6.54
CA VAL A 720 -3.49 -2.31 -5.75
C VAL A 720 -4.12 -3.58 -6.28
N VAL A 721 -4.29 -4.54 -5.38
CA VAL A 721 -4.89 -5.85 -5.60
C VAL A 721 -6.32 -5.81 -5.08
N LYS A 722 -7.29 -6.27 -5.88
CA LYS A 722 -8.70 -6.43 -5.52
C LYS A 722 -9.09 -7.88 -5.64
N SER A 723 -9.54 -8.49 -4.55
CA SER A 723 -9.82 -9.93 -4.46
C SER A 723 -8.75 -10.79 -5.14
N GLY A 724 -7.47 -10.52 -4.85
CA GLY A 724 -6.36 -11.30 -5.38
C GLY A 724 -5.90 -10.98 -6.80
N MET A 725 -6.58 -10.08 -7.52
CA MET A 725 -6.21 -9.68 -8.88
C MET A 725 -5.76 -8.21 -8.91
N ILE A 726 -4.70 -7.90 -9.65
CA ILE A 726 -4.19 -6.52 -9.74
C ILE A 726 -5.22 -5.66 -10.48
N ALA A 727 -5.76 -4.64 -9.81
CA ALA A 727 -6.74 -3.70 -10.35
C ALA A 727 -6.08 -2.46 -10.95
N VAL A 728 -5.06 -1.92 -10.28
CA VAL A 728 -4.22 -0.82 -10.78
C VAL A 728 -2.76 -1.07 -10.43
N SER A 729 -1.85 -0.60 -11.28
CA SER A 729 -0.41 -0.71 -11.06
C SER A 729 0.32 0.42 -11.76
N VAL A 730 1.45 0.82 -11.17
CA VAL A 730 2.42 1.69 -11.79
C VAL A 730 3.04 0.97 -13.00
N MET A 731 2.78 1.48 -14.20
CA MET A 731 3.19 0.88 -15.48
C MET A 731 3.76 1.95 -16.41
N GLY A 732 4.87 1.60 -17.05
CA GLY A 732 5.54 2.35 -18.11
C GLY A 732 4.79 2.41 -19.45
N ASP A 733 5.54 2.67 -20.50
CA ASP A 733 5.11 2.63 -21.90
C ASP A 733 4.60 1.24 -22.29
N PRO A 734 3.31 1.08 -22.66
CA PRO A 734 2.73 -0.21 -23.00
C PRO A 734 3.34 -0.88 -24.26
N ASN A 735 4.03 -0.11 -25.12
CA ASN A 735 4.72 -0.65 -26.30
C ASN A 735 6.17 -1.06 -26.00
N ALA A 736 6.72 -0.72 -24.84
CA ALA A 736 8.13 -0.95 -24.55
C ALA A 736 8.48 -2.43 -24.41
N SER A 737 9.78 -2.75 -24.54
CA SER A 737 10.32 -4.09 -24.34
C SER A 737 10.19 -4.59 -22.90
N ILE A 738 10.08 -3.69 -21.92
CA ILE A 738 9.90 -3.96 -20.49
C ILE A 738 8.97 -2.92 -19.84
N PRO A 739 8.26 -3.26 -18.75
CA PRO A 739 7.17 -2.43 -18.20
C PRO A 739 7.63 -1.20 -17.41
N THR A 740 8.94 -0.98 -17.26
CA THR A 740 9.53 0.10 -16.44
C THR A 740 9.99 1.31 -17.26
N VAL A 741 9.77 1.29 -18.57
CA VAL A 741 10.14 2.37 -19.49
C VAL A 741 9.20 3.56 -19.33
N GLN A 742 9.75 4.77 -19.27
CA GLN A 742 8.98 6.00 -19.11
C GLN A 742 8.05 6.29 -20.32
N PRO A 743 6.86 6.92 -20.10
CA PRO A 743 6.34 7.41 -18.81
C PRO A 743 5.77 6.32 -17.91
N VAL A 744 6.20 6.33 -16.66
CA VAL A 744 5.73 5.45 -15.59
C VAL A 744 4.62 6.15 -14.83
N ILE A 745 3.38 5.68 -14.98
CA ILE A 745 2.17 6.25 -14.37
C ILE A 745 1.28 5.15 -13.76
N MET A 746 0.35 5.50 -12.89
CA MET A 746 -0.64 4.56 -12.38
C MET A 746 -1.67 4.25 -13.48
N ARG A 747 -1.88 2.96 -13.79
CA ARG A 747 -2.81 2.53 -14.86
C ARG A 747 -3.75 1.43 -14.37
N PRO A 748 -5.02 1.44 -14.84
CA PRO A 748 -5.92 0.29 -14.71
C PRO A 748 -5.32 -0.97 -15.33
N GLN A 749 -5.53 -2.11 -14.66
CA GLN A 749 -5.08 -3.43 -15.06
C GLN A 749 -6.28 -4.36 -15.26
N PHE A 750 -6.02 -5.63 -15.60
CA PHE A 750 -7.09 -6.58 -15.90
C PHE A 750 -8.08 -6.80 -14.75
N GLY A 751 -7.66 -6.70 -13.48
CA GLY A 751 -8.57 -6.81 -12.33
C GLY A 751 -9.64 -5.72 -12.31
N ALA A 752 -9.34 -4.55 -12.86
CA ALA A 752 -10.31 -3.46 -12.95
C ALA A 752 -11.47 -3.75 -13.93
N LEU A 753 -11.31 -4.73 -14.80
CA LEU A 753 -12.31 -5.13 -15.80
C LEU A 753 -13.23 -6.26 -15.31
N VAL A 754 -13.00 -6.78 -14.08
CA VAL A 754 -13.71 -7.95 -13.54
C VAL A 754 -14.57 -7.52 -12.34
N PRO A 755 -15.88 -7.28 -12.51
CA PRO A 755 -16.75 -6.82 -11.42
C PRO A 755 -16.74 -7.71 -10.17
N SER A 756 -16.64 -9.03 -10.33
CA SER A 756 -16.63 -9.98 -9.21
C SER A 756 -15.42 -9.86 -8.28
N THR A 757 -14.39 -9.07 -8.64
CA THR A 757 -13.27 -8.74 -7.75
C THR A 757 -13.61 -7.69 -6.69
N SER A 758 -14.83 -7.15 -6.70
CA SER A 758 -15.31 -6.13 -5.78
C SER A 758 -16.67 -6.51 -5.17
N ILE A 759 -16.98 -5.91 -4.02
CA ILE A 759 -18.24 -6.09 -3.31
C ILE A 759 -19.13 -4.85 -3.43
N THR A 760 -20.43 -5.06 -3.61
CA THR A 760 -21.48 -4.10 -3.30
C THR A 760 -22.08 -4.45 -1.93
N PHE A 761 -21.89 -3.58 -0.94
CA PHE A 761 -22.47 -3.72 0.39
C PHE A 761 -23.86 -3.10 0.45
N VAL A 762 -24.81 -3.81 1.05
CA VAL A 762 -26.21 -3.39 1.23
C VAL A 762 -26.73 -3.77 2.62
N SER A 763 -27.96 -3.38 2.98
CA SER A 763 -28.62 -3.91 4.18
C SER A 763 -29.00 -5.39 4.02
N GLN A 764 -29.02 -6.12 5.14
CA GLN A 764 -29.55 -7.50 5.16
C GLN A 764 -31.02 -7.55 4.71
N ALA A 765 -31.81 -6.54 5.07
CA ALA A 765 -33.21 -6.42 4.67
C ALA A 765 -33.41 -6.38 3.14
N SER A 766 -32.50 -5.74 2.40
CA SER A 766 -32.55 -5.71 0.93
C SER A 766 -32.32 -7.10 0.31
N LEU A 767 -31.37 -7.86 0.87
CA LEU A 767 -31.09 -9.23 0.44
C LEU A 767 -32.26 -10.17 0.75
N ASP A 768 -32.81 -10.10 1.96
CA ASP A 768 -33.91 -10.96 2.41
C ASP A 768 -35.18 -10.72 1.59
N ALA A 769 -35.43 -9.45 1.23
CA ALA A 769 -36.57 -9.07 0.38
C ALA A 769 -36.37 -9.42 -1.11
N GLY A 770 -35.19 -9.85 -1.52
CA GLY A 770 -34.90 -10.16 -2.93
C GLY A 770 -34.80 -8.93 -3.85
N ILE A 771 -34.72 -7.72 -3.28
CA ILE A 771 -34.83 -6.47 -4.04
C ILE A 771 -33.54 -6.18 -4.81
N VAL A 772 -32.38 -6.22 -4.16
CA VAL A 772 -31.09 -5.94 -4.83
C VAL A 772 -30.77 -6.99 -5.90
N GLN A 773 -31.21 -8.24 -5.72
CA GLN A 773 -31.06 -9.31 -6.72
C GLN A 773 -31.82 -8.97 -8.01
N SER A 774 -32.94 -8.23 -7.92
CA SER A 774 -33.68 -7.77 -9.10
C SER A 774 -32.90 -6.75 -9.96
N TYR A 775 -31.82 -6.17 -9.42
CA TYR A 775 -31.02 -5.17 -10.14
C TYR A 775 -29.98 -5.80 -11.07
N ASN A 776 -29.75 -7.12 -10.97
CA ASN A 776 -28.82 -7.90 -11.81
C ASN A 776 -27.36 -7.40 -11.79
N LEU A 777 -26.89 -7.02 -10.60
CA LEU A 777 -25.50 -6.60 -10.38
C LEU A 777 -24.53 -7.76 -10.67
N GLN A 778 -23.40 -7.44 -11.30
CA GLN A 778 -22.31 -8.38 -11.60
C GLN A 778 -21.31 -8.49 -10.44
N LYS A 779 -21.21 -7.46 -9.61
CA LYS A 779 -20.45 -7.52 -8.35
C LYS A 779 -21.03 -8.55 -7.41
N ARG A 780 -20.16 -9.06 -6.54
CA ARG A 780 -20.59 -9.78 -5.34
C ARG A 780 -21.42 -8.84 -4.48
N VAL A 781 -22.53 -9.29 -3.93
CA VAL A 781 -23.37 -8.50 -3.01
C VAL A 781 -23.28 -9.11 -1.61
N GLU A 782 -22.99 -8.29 -0.61
CA GLU A 782 -22.90 -8.71 0.80
C GLU A 782 -23.66 -7.77 1.72
N ALA A 783 -24.18 -8.29 2.83
CA ALA A 783 -24.83 -7.46 3.84
C ALA A 783 -23.82 -6.82 4.79
N VAL A 784 -24.08 -5.57 5.18
CA VAL A 784 -23.53 -5.03 6.43
C VAL A 784 -24.14 -5.74 7.63
N LYS A 785 -23.39 -5.88 8.72
CA LYS A 785 -23.85 -6.52 9.96
C LYS A 785 -23.09 -6.06 11.19
N ASN A 786 -23.71 -6.19 12.36
CA ASN A 786 -23.18 -5.80 13.66
C ASN A 786 -22.85 -4.30 13.75
N CYS A 787 -23.71 -3.44 13.20
CA CYS A 787 -23.53 -1.99 13.22
C CYS A 787 -24.00 -1.35 14.53
N ARG A 788 -24.88 -2.04 15.29
CA ARG A 788 -25.61 -1.47 16.45
C ARG A 788 -25.10 -1.92 17.81
N ASN A 789 -24.29 -2.99 17.83
CA ASN A 789 -23.73 -3.58 19.05
C ASN A 789 -22.25 -3.21 19.24
N ILE A 790 -21.86 -2.03 18.77
CA ILE A 790 -20.49 -1.52 18.83
C ILE A 790 -20.46 -0.12 19.42
N GLY A 791 -19.33 0.24 20.01
CA GLY A 791 -19.06 1.57 20.53
C GLY A 791 -17.59 1.95 20.37
N LYS A 792 -17.21 3.06 21.02
CA LYS A 792 -15.84 3.56 21.00
C LYS A 792 -14.80 2.52 21.43
N ALA A 793 -15.15 1.68 22.40
CA ALA A 793 -14.31 0.59 22.89
C ALA A 793 -13.94 -0.46 21.82
N ASP A 794 -14.70 -0.56 20.73
CA ASP A 794 -14.44 -1.52 19.65
C ASP A 794 -13.41 -1.00 18.64
N MET A 795 -13.14 0.31 18.65
CA MET A 795 -12.23 0.99 17.73
C MET A 795 -10.77 0.66 18.07
N LYS A 796 -10.13 -0.12 17.20
CA LYS A 796 -8.78 -0.65 17.43
C LYS A 796 -7.77 0.49 17.57
N PHE A 797 -7.02 0.45 18.67
CA PHE A 797 -6.02 1.44 19.09
C PHE A 797 -6.55 2.88 19.25
N ASN A 798 -7.87 3.09 19.17
CA ASN A 798 -8.48 4.41 19.14
C ASN A 798 -9.80 4.43 19.94
N ASP A 799 -9.73 3.92 21.16
CA ASP A 799 -10.84 3.68 22.08
C ASP A 799 -10.87 4.66 23.28
N ILE A 800 -10.01 5.68 23.28
CA ILE A 800 -9.90 6.63 24.39
C ILE A 800 -11.09 7.59 24.40
N MET A 801 -11.66 7.82 25.58
CA MET A 801 -12.81 8.72 25.80
C MET A 801 -12.44 9.73 26.88
N PRO A 802 -11.64 10.76 26.55
CA PRO A 802 -11.27 11.77 27.52
C PRO A 802 -12.50 12.61 27.88
N LYS A 803 -12.57 13.12 29.10
CA LYS A 803 -13.58 14.12 29.45
C LYS A 803 -13.25 15.43 28.75
N MET A 804 -14.19 15.94 27.97
CA MET A 804 -13.95 17.12 27.14
C MET A 804 -14.44 18.40 27.81
N HIS A 805 -13.74 19.50 27.54
CA HIS A 805 -14.22 20.85 27.80
C HIS A 805 -13.82 21.75 26.63
N VAL A 806 -14.79 22.48 26.08
CA VAL A 806 -14.55 23.50 25.07
C VAL A 806 -15.03 24.82 25.64
N ASP A 807 -14.15 25.80 25.72
CA ASP A 807 -14.51 27.13 26.19
C ASP A 807 -15.37 27.84 25.13
N PRO A 808 -16.57 28.34 25.45
CA PRO A 808 -17.50 28.87 24.46
C PRO A 808 -17.08 30.22 23.87
N GLU A 809 -16.12 30.93 24.47
CA GLU A 809 -15.67 32.24 24.00
C GLU A 809 -14.30 32.17 23.32
N SER A 810 -13.37 31.41 23.90
CA SER A 810 -12.00 31.26 23.41
C SER A 810 -11.77 30.01 22.55
N TYR A 811 -12.74 29.10 22.49
CA TYR A 811 -12.68 27.81 21.77
C TYR A 811 -11.57 26.87 22.22
N ARG A 812 -10.90 27.20 23.33
CA ARG A 812 -9.87 26.39 23.97
C ARG A 812 -10.43 25.01 24.29
N VAL A 813 -9.76 23.96 23.82
CA VAL A 813 -10.16 22.57 24.03
C VAL A 813 -9.28 21.91 25.09
N GLU A 814 -9.89 21.25 26.05
CA GLU A 814 -9.22 20.44 27.06
C GLU A 814 -9.74 19.00 27.04
N ALA A 815 -8.83 18.04 27.21
CA ALA A 815 -9.10 16.62 27.38
C ALA A 815 -8.56 16.20 28.75
N ASP A 816 -9.43 15.71 29.64
CA ASP A 816 -9.10 15.39 31.04
C ASP A 816 -8.42 16.54 31.80
N GLY A 817 -8.82 17.78 31.49
CA GLY A 817 -8.24 19.00 32.07
C GLY A 817 -6.88 19.40 31.49
N MET A 818 -6.40 18.70 30.45
CA MET A 818 -5.17 19.03 29.74
C MET A 818 -5.49 19.76 28.43
N LEU A 819 -4.88 20.92 28.23
CA LEU A 819 -5.00 21.70 26.99
C LEU A 819 -4.57 20.86 25.77
N CYS A 820 -5.47 20.74 24.79
CA CYS A 820 -5.21 20.11 23.51
C CYS A 820 -4.80 21.18 22.49
N ASP A 821 -3.53 21.55 22.50
CA ASP A 821 -2.97 22.57 21.60
C ASP A 821 -1.84 21.98 20.74
N ALA A 822 -1.67 22.54 19.55
CA ALA A 822 -0.67 22.15 18.56
C ALA A 822 -0.37 23.34 17.63
N GLU A 823 0.90 23.72 17.52
CA GLU A 823 1.32 24.76 16.59
C GLU A 823 1.08 24.32 15.13
N PRO A 824 0.74 25.25 14.21
CA PRO A 824 0.62 24.91 12.79
C PRO A 824 1.97 24.50 12.22
N ALA A 825 2.00 23.41 11.45
CA ALA A 825 3.21 22.98 10.76
C ALA A 825 3.58 23.95 9.62
N GLY A 826 4.85 24.37 9.57
CA GLY A 826 5.39 25.19 8.48
C GLY A 826 5.78 24.39 7.23
N SER A 827 6.02 23.09 7.38
CA SER A 827 6.29 22.16 6.29
C SER A 827 5.78 20.77 6.66
N LEU A 828 5.60 19.90 5.66
CA LEU A 828 5.21 18.51 5.85
C LEU A 828 5.99 17.63 4.87
N PRO A 829 6.33 16.38 5.27
CA PRO A 829 6.88 15.39 4.35
C PRO A 829 5.78 14.94 3.39
N LEU A 830 6.15 14.13 2.39
CA LEU A 830 5.19 13.52 1.47
C LEU A 830 4.45 14.54 0.57
N THR A 831 5.03 15.72 0.38
CA THR A 831 4.44 16.83 -0.41
C THR A 831 5.20 17.02 -1.73
N GLN A 832 5.93 18.13 -1.88
CA GLN A 832 6.61 18.53 -3.12
C GLN A 832 7.71 17.57 -3.57
N ASP A 833 8.22 16.71 -2.68
CA ASP A 833 9.13 15.62 -3.03
C ASP A 833 8.51 14.58 -3.99
N TYR A 834 7.18 14.43 -3.96
CA TYR A 834 6.47 13.34 -4.65
C TYR A 834 5.51 13.82 -5.74
N PHE A 835 4.97 15.04 -5.63
CA PHE A 835 3.94 15.55 -6.54
C PHE A 835 4.48 16.62 -7.49
N VAL A 836 3.99 16.61 -8.73
CA VAL A 836 4.37 17.59 -9.77
C VAL A 836 3.67 18.94 -9.55
N TYR A 837 2.47 18.91 -8.95
CA TYR A 837 1.62 20.06 -8.67
C TYR A 837 1.12 20.02 -7.24
#